data_AF-A0A7Y4RGD4-F1
#
_entry.id   AF-A0A7Y4RGD4-F1
#
_cell.length_a   1.000
_cell.length_b   1.000
_cell.length_c   1.000
_cell.angle_alpha   90.00
_cell.angle_beta   90.00
_cell.angle_gamma   90.00
#
_symmetry.space_group_name_H-M   'P 1'
#
loop_
_entity.id
_entity.type
_entity.pdbx_description
1 polymer ?
#
loop_
_entity_poly.entity_id
_entity_poly.type
_entity_poly.pdbx_seq_one_letter_code
_entity_poly.pdbx_strand_id
1 'polypeptide(L)'
;MMNSLSKLWPWFFFTAAFESLAAIVALLLIPSESGVSLARFGLLAILALFFFVGIYLGFLAHRSISRFDFLIRTSFIISSALLALTSSLLLFLVRYLNPERFLPYYERLSPLLWYFVILGIQSFIFLLLLKNGFNPREFSKRRSNYLSALIAFCILLAVLLFVTLTKLGITPDTAYWGEPGVAIQGWQFILSILGGFFTLLYVSRNSQLATRNSQLITQFFLPVFLYLTACVLWLSVPFEVLKNSFYAPINLPANIPFPYSDAGFYDFLSQSLLIGTDYLGRIPPRPLYVVFLAVLHFFFGQDYPAIIAAQTLVFAIFPVILYFLAKKLHSSAAGVTVALFAIFRELVSLWISSNTRVANSKMFTTDFPTAIGIALMCLVAIWWLERRDLKSTLVAGGSFGLLLLFRTQSLLILPVLFVLAWFAYQRRTKEWIVAGIAFGLVMVLTVLPWLTHNYTVAGKFTFDDPNQVAIIYSQYSFSGNLDLSQFDPAKESVGNRLITFSLENPAFVAGFITNHFLNTEIGGLLALPLIERFDGLFEPINLYWVTWDGSLEWYNLLLVILYLAILAVGFGTAWRRLGWVALVPLALNLGYAAANGISRFSSWRYNLPVDWVFYFYFAIGAMEVLGGIALLFGAKSEKLFPANVQIESKSITLRDVRPQLAFIIFAFMFVGAIPWLAKGFAEPRYTASQAELVTKLTASGYDAVEIQQFLSQPGTALMEGRLLYPRQFGRNLGLASAHPWPAYAIREYPRVGFILINNNQYNFIFPTKEILDFSQGADVIVLACPQGDFLEARVISFGDRTYQSAPLSQTCN
;
A
#
# COMPACT_ATOMS: atom_id res chain seq x y z
N MET A 1 12.23 41.41 -34.00
CA MET A 1 12.04 42.16 -32.74
C MET A 1 12.93 41.49 -31.69
N MET A 2 14.05 42.11 -31.32
CA MET A 2 14.95 41.53 -30.29
C MET A 2 14.22 41.54 -28.94
N ASN A 3 14.15 40.38 -28.28
CA ASN A 3 13.66 40.28 -26.91
C ASN A 3 14.54 41.18 -26.02
N SER A 4 13.95 42.06 -25.21
CA SER A 4 14.70 43.01 -24.37
C SER A 4 15.67 42.29 -23.42
N LEU A 5 15.36 41.04 -23.07
CA LEU A 5 16.16 40.14 -22.26
C LEU A 5 17.48 39.71 -22.92
N SER A 6 17.62 39.79 -24.24
CA SER A 6 18.89 39.47 -24.92
C SER A 6 20.04 40.40 -24.49
N LYS A 7 19.76 41.57 -23.89
CA LYS A 7 20.79 42.42 -23.29
C LYS A 7 21.53 41.79 -22.11
N LEU A 8 21.00 40.69 -21.55
CA LEU A 8 21.57 39.99 -20.39
C LEU A 8 22.60 38.93 -20.75
N TRP A 9 22.83 38.64 -22.04
CA TRP A 9 23.84 37.67 -22.49
C TRP A 9 25.25 37.88 -21.86
N PRO A 10 25.80 39.12 -21.78
CA PRO A 10 27.10 39.34 -21.15
C PRO A 10 27.12 38.93 -19.68
N TRP A 11 26.08 39.31 -18.94
CA TRP A 11 25.96 39.02 -17.51
C TRP A 11 25.82 37.53 -17.24
N PHE A 12 25.03 36.82 -18.07
CA PHE A 12 24.93 35.37 -18.00
C PHE A 12 26.31 34.69 -18.11
N PHE A 13 27.12 35.08 -19.10
CA PHE A 13 28.46 34.50 -19.27
C PHE A 13 29.43 34.89 -18.15
N PHE A 14 29.35 36.11 -17.63
CA PHE A 14 30.16 36.52 -16.48
C PHE A 14 29.78 35.74 -15.21
N THR A 15 28.49 35.57 -14.92
CA THR A 15 28.02 34.76 -13.79
C THR A 15 28.53 33.32 -13.90
N ALA A 16 28.36 32.69 -15.07
CA ALA A 16 28.89 31.35 -15.32
C ALA A 16 30.42 31.26 -15.16
N ALA A 17 31.16 32.32 -15.47
CA ALA A 17 32.60 32.36 -15.22
C ALA A 17 32.91 32.41 -13.72
N PHE A 18 32.29 33.32 -12.97
CA PHE A 18 32.54 33.46 -11.53
C PHE A 18 32.09 32.25 -10.71
N GLU A 19 31.05 31.55 -11.14
CA GLU A 19 30.66 30.26 -10.53
C GLU A 19 31.71 29.17 -10.76
N SER A 20 32.36 29.18 -11.93
CA SER A 20 33.51 28.30 -12.17
C SER A 20 34.67 28.62 -11.22
N LEU A 21 34.92 29.91 -10.96
CA LEU A 21 35.92 30.33 -9.97
C LEU A 21 35.57 29.86 -8.55
N ALA A 22 34.29 29.93 -8.15
CA ALA A 22 33.84 29.38 -6.87
C ALA A 22 34.07 27.86 -6.79
N ALA A 23 33.84 27.13 -7.89
CA ALA A 23 34.14 25.70 -7.97
C ALA A 23 35.66 25.41 -7.91
N ILE A 24 36.51 26.27 -8.48
CA ILE A 24 37.98 26.18 -8.33
C ILE A 24 38.36 26.32 -6.85
N VAL A 25 37.82 27.33 -6.17
CA VAL A 25 38.09 27.55 -4.74
C VAL A 25 37.63 26.35 -3.92
N ALA A 26 36.41 25.85 -4.15
CA ALA A 26 35.89 24.67 -3.47
C ALA A 26 36.78 23.44 -3.71
N LEU A 27 37.25 23.23 -4.94
CA LEU A 27 38.17 22.14 -5.26
C LEU A 27 39.54 22.31 -4.58
N LEU A 28 40.05 23.53 -4.42
CA LEU A 28 41.32 23.82 -3.75
C LEU A 28 41.24 23.63 -2.22
N LEU A 29 40.06 23.83 -1.62
CA LEU A 29 39.84 23.62 -0.18
C LEU A 29 39.85 22.13 0.24
N ILE A 30 39.72 21.19 -0.72
CA ILE A 30 39.78 19.76 -0.44
C ILE A 30 41.23 19.36 -0.09
N PRO A 31 41.48 18.70 1.06
CA PRO A 31 42.82 18.26 1.46
C PRO A 31 43.53 17.39 0.41
N SER A 32 44.86 17.50 0.33
CA SER A 32 45.70 16.71 -0.57
C SER A 32 46.88 16.12 0.19
N GLU A 33 47.14 14.83 0.04
CA GLU A 33 48.24 14.15 0.74
C GLU A 33 49.64 14.44 0.14
N SER A 34 49.76 14.87 -1.12
CA SER A 34 51.07 14.98 -1.80
C SER A 34 51.19 16.06 -2.89
N GLY A 35 50.37 17.11 -2.85
CA GLY A 35 50.36 18.20 -3.83
C GLY A 35 49.25 18.06 -4.89
N VAL A 36 49.36 18.79 -6.01
CA VAL A 36 48.32 18.75 -7.07
C VAL A 36 48.48 17.48 -7.90
N SER A 37 47.66 16.46 -7.63
CA SER A 37 47.61 15.24 -8.45
C SER A 37 47.23 15.56 -9.91
N LEU A 38 47.65 14.73 -10.87
CA LEU A 38 47.34 14.92 -12.30
C LEU A 38 45.82 15.05 -12.55
N ALA A 39 45.01 14.27 -11.84
CA ALA A 39 43.55 14.36 -11.90
C ALA A 39 43.02 15.70 -11.37
N ARG A 40 43.56 16.19 -10.25
CA ARG A 40 43.18 17.49 -9.68
C ARG A 40 43.60 18.63 -10.59
N PHE A 41 44.78 18.55 -11.20
CA PHE A 41 45.23 19.51 -12.21
C PHE A 41 44.30 19.51 -13.43
N GLY A 42 43.89 18.34 -13.91
CA GLY A 42 42.92 18.22 -15.00
C GLY A 42 41.57 18.87 -14.68
N LEU A 43 41.04 18.66 -13.48
CA LEU A 43 39.80 19.32 -13.04
C LEU A 43 39.94 20.84 -12.92
N LEU A 44 41.05 21.32 -12.35
CA LEU A 44 41.36 22.76 -12.28
C LEU A 44 41.51 23.36 -13.67
N ALA A 45 42.16 22.67 -14.60
CA ALA A 45 42.32 23.11 -15.99
C ALA A 45 40.96 23.22 -16.71
N ILE A 46 40.06 22.26 -16.51
CA ILE A 46 38.69 22.31 -17.06
C ILE A 46 37.93 23.51 -16.50
N LEU A 47 37.94 23.71 -15.18
CA LEU A 47 37.24 24.84 -14.55
C LEU A 47 37.85 26.20 -14.95
N ALA A 48 39.18 26.28 -15.02
CA ALA A 48 39.88 27.48 -15.50
C ALA A 48 39.53 27.79 -16.95
N LEU A 49 39.43 26.76 -17.80
CA LEU A 49 38.95 26.91 -19.18
C LEU A 49 37.55 27.53 -19.22
N PHE A 50 36.60 27.03 -18.42
CA PHE A 50 35.25 27.61 -18.34
C PHE A 50 35.24 29.05 -17.81
N PHE A 51 36.13 29.39 -16.87
CA PHE A 51 36.30 30.76 -16.39
C PHE A 51 36.75 31.68 -17.53
N PHE A 52 37.89 31.39 -18.18
CA PHE A 52 38.43 32.25 -19.23
C PHE A 52 37.51 32.32 -20.47
N VAL A 53 36.92 31.20 -20.87
CA VAL A 53 35.93 31.16 -21.96
C VAL A 53 34.70 31.98 -21.59
N GLY A 54 34.17 31.86 -20.38
CA GLY A 54 33.03 32.65 -19.92
C GLY A 54 33.31 34.15 -19.93
N ILE A 55 34.48 34.59 -19.44
CA ILE A 55 34.91 35.99 -19.51
C ILE A 55 35.01 36.48 -20.97
N TYR A 56 35.65 35.69 -21.84
CA TYR A 56 35.78 36.03 -23.27
C TYR A 56 34.41 36.15 -23.96
N LEU A 57 33.52 35.18 -23.76
CA LEU A 57 32.17 35.18 -24.31
C LEU A 57 31.34 36.33 -23.76
N GLY A 58 31.51 36.71 -22.48
CA GLY A 58 30.89 37.88 -21.88
C GLY A 58 31.26 39.19 -22.59
N PHE A 59 32.55 39.41 -22.83
CA PHE A 59 33.02 40.57 -23.61
C PHE A 59 32.56 40.52 -25.07
N LEU A 60 32.53 39.34 -25.69
CA LEU A 60 32.05 39.17 -27.06
C LEU A 60 30.54 39.49 -27.17
N ALA A 61 29.74 39.02 -26.21
CA ALA A 61 28.31 39.30 -26.11
C ALA A 61 28.03 40.78 -25.88
N HIS A 62 28.90 41.48 -25.14
CA HIS A 62 28.78 42.91 -24.94
C HIS A 62 28.93 43.69 -26.25
N ARG A 63 29.80 43.22 -27.16
CA ARG A 63 30.02 43.83 -28.48
C ARG A 63 28.94 43.47 -29.50
N SER A 64 28.44 42.24 -29.49
CA SER A 64 27.47 41.77 -30.49
C SER A 64 26.56 40.67 -29.93
N ILE A 65 25.40 41.09 -29.43
CA ILE A 65 24.40 40.22 -28.81
C ILE A 65 23.83 39.19 -29.80
N SER A 66 23.59 39.61 -31.06
CA SER A 66 22.94 38.77 -32.09
C SER A 66 23.73 37.51 -32.46
N ARG A 67 25.04 37.47 -32.15
CA ARG A 67 25.88 36.27 -32.37
C ARG A 67 25.43 35.07 -31.55
N PHE A 68 24.68 35.29 -30.46
CA PHE A 68 24.27 34.23 -29.54
C PHE A 68 22.81 33.78 -29.72
N ASP A 69 22.06 34.38 -30.65
CA ASP A 69 20.66 34.03 -30.89
C ASP A 69 20.46 32.57 -31.35
N PHE A 70 21.48 31.94 -31.94
CA PHE A 70 21.42 30.52 -32.30
C PHE A 70 21.29 29.59 -31.07
N LEU A 71 21.73 30.02 -29.88
CA LEU A 71 21.60 29.27 -28.63
C LEU A 71 20.15 29.22 -28.12
N ILE A 72 19.26 30.07 -28.64
CA ILE A 72 17.83 30.11 -28.26
C ILE A 72 17.06 28.90 -28.86
N ARG A 73 17.70 28.09 -29.71
CA ARG A 73 17.09 26.88 -30.29
C ARG A 73 16.72 25.86 -29.21
N THR A 74 15.62 25.13 -29.44
CA THR A 74 15.11 24.10 -28.52
C THR A 74 16.15 23.04 -28.15
N SER A 75 17.07 22.70 -29.07
CA SER A 75 18.14 21.73 -28.82
C SER A 75 19.06 22.14 -27.67
N PHE A 76 19.43 23.42 -27.58
CA PHE A 76 20.29 23.92 -26.50
C PHE A 76 19.54 23.97 -25.16
N ILE A 77 18.26 24.36 -25.17
CA ILE A 77 17.41 24.31 -23.97
C ILE A 77 17.35 22.88 -23.41
N ILE A 78 17.07 21.90 -24.28
CA ILE A 78 17.04 20.48 -23.88
C ILE A 78 18.42 20.03 -23.40
N SER A 79 19.50 20.44 -24.08
CA SER A 79 20.87 20.09 -23.70
C SER A 79 21.24 20.66 -22.32
N SER A 80 20.81 21.88 -22.00
CA SER A 80 21.00 22.49 -20.68
C SER A 80 20.26 21.74 -19.57
N ALA A 81 19.00 21.35 -19.83
CA ALA A 81 18.24 20.51 -18.90
C ALA A 81 18.89 19.13 -18.71
N LEU A 82 19.33 18.50 -19.81
CA LEU A 82 20.03 17.22 -19.76
C LEU A 82 21.35 17.35 -18.99
N LEU A 83 22.14 18.40 -19.22
CA LEU A 83 23.38 18.65 -18.48
C LEU A 83 23.14 18.72 -16.97
N ALA A 84 22.10 19.45 -16.55
CA ALA A 84 21.72 19.51 -15.14
C ALA A 84 21.32 18.13 -14.60
N LEU A 85 20.42 17.43 -15.28
CA LEU A 85 19.93 16.11 -14.86
C LEU A 85 21.04 15.06 -14.81
N THR A 86 21.91 15.01 -15.82
CA THR A 86 23.03 14.05 -15.86
C THR A 86 24.06 14.37 -14.80
N SER A 87 24.36 15.65 -14.55
CA SER A 87 25.32 16.04 -13.52
C SER A 87 24.79 15.77 -12.12
N SER A 88 23.49 16.03 -11.87
CA SER A 88 22.82 15.66 -10.62
C SER A 88 22.79 14.14 -10.41
N LEU A 89 22.49 13.38 -11.46
CA LEU A 89 22.52 11.91 -11.40
C LEU A 89 23.94 11.40 -11.11
N LEU A 90 24.97 11.97 -11.74
CA LEU A 90 26.36 11.61 -11.47
C LEU A 90 26.77 11.96 -10.04
N LEU A 91 26.41 13.14 -9.52
CA LEU A 91 26.61 13.49 -8.10
C LEU A 91 25.98 12.45 -7.18
N PHE A 92 24.74 12.07 -7.46
CA PHE A 92 24.00 11.09 -6.68
C PHE A 92 24.65 9.70 -6.76
N LEU A 93 24.98 9.21 -7.95
CA LEU A 93 25.58 7.87 -8.13
C LEU A 93 26.99 7.79 -7.56
N VAL A 94 27.84 8.78 -7.78
CA VAL A 94 29.20 8.78 -7.21
C VAL A 94 29.14 8.88 -5.68
N ARG A 95 28.09 9.48 -5.09
CA ARG A 95 27.91 9.49 -3.64
C ARG A 95 27.33 8.18 -3.09
N TYR A 96 26.33 7.58 -3.75
CA TYR A 96 25.46 6.58 -3.14
C TYR A 96 25.44 5.21 -3.83
N LEU A 97 26.07 5.05 -5.00
CA LEU A 97 26.14 3.74 -5.66
C LEU A 97 27.05 2.77 -4.91
N ASN A 98 28.21 3.24 -4.45
CA ASN A 98 29.11 2.53 -3.55
C ASN A 98 29.88 3.57 -2.74
N PRO A 99 29.29 4.06 -1.62
CA PRO A 99 29.81 5.19 -0.87
C PRO A 99 31.26 4.99 -0.43
N GLU A 100 31.62 3.81 0.08
CA GLU A 100 32.98 3.50 0.55
C GLU A 100 34.02 3.67 -0.57
N ARG A 101 33.74 3.09 -1.74
CA ARG A 101 34.67 3.13 -2.88
C ARG A 101 34.71 4.50 -3.55
N PHE A 102 33.57 5.17 -3.67
CA PHE A 102 33.43 6.38 -4.48
C PHE A 102 33.52 7.69 -3.70
N LEU A 103 33.60 7.68 -2.37
CA LEU A 103 33.73 8.88 -1.56
C LEU A 103 34.87 9.82 -2.00
N PRO A 104 36.11 9.35 -2.26
CA PRO A 104 37.19 10.24 -2.71
C PRO A 104 36.93 10.84 -4.11
N TYR A 105 36.20 10.12 -4.96
CA TYR A 105 35.79 10.61 -6.28
C TYR A 105 34.67 11.64 -6.15
N TYR A 106 33.70 11.40 -5.26
CA TYR A 106 32.63 12.34 -4.96
C TYR A 106 33.20 13.67 -4.47
N GLU A 107 34.08 13.64 -3.47
CA GLU A 107 34.69 14.85 -2.91
C GLU A 107 35.36 15.68 -4.03
N ARG A 108 36.22 15.04 -4.85
CA ARG A 108 36.99 15.72 -5.90
C ARG A 108 36.16 16.15 -7.12
N LEU A 109 35.18 15.36 -7.55
CA LEU A 109 34.33 15.67 -8.70
C LEU A 109 33.19 16.62 -8.34
N SER A 110 32.79 16.69 -7.07
CA SER A 110 31.63 17.48 -6.64
C SER A 110 31.68 18.94 -7.06
N PRO A 111 32.81 19.69 -6.98
CA PRO A 111 32.81 21.10 -7.37
C PRO A 111 32.50 21.29 -8.86
N LEU A 112 33.06 20.44 -9.73
CA LEU A 112 32.82 20.45 -11.17
C LEU A 112 31.38 20.06 -11.51
N LEU A 113 30.87 19.00 -10.88
CA LEU A 113 29.52 18.53 -11.17
C LEU A 113 28.46 19.52 -10.64
N TRP A 114 28.65 20.11 -9.46
CA TRP A 114 27.77 21.18 -8.96
C TRP A 114 27.80 22.40 -9.87
N TYR A 115 28.99 22.78 -10.38
CA TYR A 115 29.10 23.83 -11.39
C TYR A 115 28.24 23.52 -12.63
N PHE A 116 28.30 22.30 -13.18
CA PHE A 116 27.47 21.91 -14.32
C PHE A 116 25.98 21.81 -14.00
N VAL A 117 25.59 21.44 -12.77
CA VAL A 117 24.19 21.49 -12.33
C VAL A 117 23.69 22.94 -12.35
N ILE A 118 24.41 23.86 -11.71
CA ILE A 118 24.04 25.27 -11.63
C ILE A 118 24.00 25.88 -13.04
N LEU A 119 25.06 25.70 -13.82
CA LEU A 119 25.15 26.19 -15.19
C LEU A 119 24.01 25.63 -16.06
N GLY A 120 23.70 24.34 -15.95
CA GLY A 120 22.62 23.69 -16.69
C GLY A 120 21.24 24.27 -16.35
N ILE A 121 20.93 24.43 -15.06
CA ILE A 121 19.67 25.02 -14.59
C ILE A 121 19.55 26.49 -15.02
N GLN A 122 20.60 27.28 -14.82
CA GLN A 122 20.62 28.68 -15.21
C GLN A 122 20.47 28.85 -16.72
N SER A 123 21.22 28.08 -17.51
CA SER A 123 21.11 28.07 -18.98
C SER A 123 19.71 27.70 -19.41
N PHE A 124 19.11 26.67 -18.80
CA PHE A 124 17.76 26.22 -19.12
C PHE A 124 16.73 27.33 -18.88
N ILE A 125 16.73 27.96 -17.69
CA ILE A 125 15.81 29.04 -17.35
C ILE A 125 16.04 30.27 -18.24
N PHE A 126 17.30 30.68 -18.40
CA PHE A 126 17.67 31.85 -19.19
C PHE A 126 17.25 31.70 -20.66
N LEU A 127 17.56 30.56 -21.28
CA LEU A 127 17.18 30.28 -22.66
C LEU A 127 15.65 30.16 -22.83
N LEU A 128 14.93 29.60 -21.86
CA LEU A 128 13.46 29.59 -21.86
C LEU A 128 12.88 31.01 -21.83
N LEU A 129 13.42 31.88 -20.97
CA LEU A 129 13.02 33.29 -20.90
C LEU A 129 13.30 34.03 -22.21
N LEU A 130 14.46 33.80 -22.82
CA LEU A 130 14.81 34.41 -24.11
C LEU A 130 13.89 33.93 -25.24
N LYS A 131 13.57 32.63 -25.27
CA LYS A 131 12.77 32.03 -26.33
C LYS A 131 11.28 32.37 -26.23
N ASN A 132 10.70 32.22 -25.03
CA ASN A 132 9.25 32.26 -24.83
C ASN A 132 8.78 33.51 -24.07
N GLY A 133 9.68 34.26 -23.45
CA GLY A 133 9.34 35.36 -22.54
C GLY A 133 8.77 34.88 -21.21
N PHE A 134 8.51 35.83 -20.31
CA PHE A 134 7.81 35.59 -19.04
C PHE A 134 6.32 35.94 -19.19
N ASN A 135 5.44 34.95 -19.00
CA ASN A 135 4.02 35.03 -19.33
C ASN A 135 3.11 34.89 -18.09
N PRO A 136 3.09 35.85 -17.15
CA PRO A 136 2.32 35.76 -15.92
C PRO A 136 0.80 35.77 -16.17
N ARG A 137 0.36 36.27 -17.34
CA ARG A 137 -1.07 36.30 -17.72
C ARG A 137 -1.66 34.90 -17.82
N GLU A 138 -0.96 33.93 -18.42
CA GLU A 138 -1.44 32.56 -18.51
C GLU A 138 -1.53 31.88 -17.14
N PHE A 139 -0.54 32.11 -16.27
CA PHE A 139 -0.56 31.64 -14.89
C PHE A 139 -1.74 32.24 -14.10
N SER A 140 -2.03 33.53 -14.30
CA SER A 140 -3.12 34.22 -13.60
C SER A 140 -4.51 33.62 -13.87
N LYS A 141 -4.69 32.90 -15.00
CA LYS A 141 -5.93 32.14 -15.29
C LYS A 141 -6.21 31.05 -14.24
N ARG A 142 -5.18 30.58 -13.52
CA ARG A 142 -5.29 29.57 -12.45
C ARG A 142 -5.51 30.18 -11.06
N ARG A 143 -5.67 31.50 -10.93
CA ARG A 143 -5.81 32.19 -9.62
C ARG A 143 -6.88 31.57 -8.73
N SER A 144 -8.01 31.14 -9.28
CA SER A 144 -9.08 30.48 -8.53
C SER A 144 -8.66 29.19 -7.85
N ASN A 145 -7.73 28.44 -8.45
CA ASN A 145 -7.24 27.17 -7.94
C ASN A 145 -6.32 27.39 -6.76
N TYR A 146 -5.40 28.35 -6.86
CA TYR A 146 -4.51 28.73 -5.77
C TYR A 146 -5.24 29.41 -4.60
N LEU A 147 -6.34 30.14 -4.86
CA LEU A 147 -7.21 30.64 -3.79
C LEU A 147 -7.91 29.51 -3.03
N SER A 148 -8.41 28.48 -3.73
CA SER A 148 -8.96 27.29 -3.09
C SER A 148 -7.88 26.50 -2.34
N ALA A 149 -6.66 26.45 -2.88
CA ALA A 149 -5.51 25.85 -2.23
C ALA A 149 -5.17 26.58 -0.91
N LEU A 150 -5.24 27.91 -0.88
CA LEU A 150 -4.96 28.67 0.35
C LEU A 150 -5.94 28.28 1.48
N ILE A 151 -7.23 28.11 1.17
CA ILE A 151 -8.22 27.66 2.16
C ILE A 151 -7.87 26.27 2.69
N ALA A 152 -7.57 25.33 1.79
CA ALA A 152 -7.14 23.99 2.18
C ALA A 152 -5.86 24.00 3.02
N PHE A 153 -4.89 24.87 2.67
CA PHE A 153 -3.64 25.02 3.40
C PHE A 153 -3.87 25.55 4.82
N CYS A 154 -4.72 26.55 5.00
CA CYS A 154 -5.09 27.05 6.33
C CYS A 154 -5.74 25.97 7.19
N ILE A 155 -6.60 25.12 6.62
CA ILE A 155 -7.21 23.99 7.34
C ILE A 155 -6.14 22.97 7.76
N LEU A 156 -5.27 22.56 6.83
CA LEU A 156 -4.18 21.63 7.11
C LEU A 156 -3.21 22.17 8.17
N LEU A 157 -2.89 23.47 8.11
CA LEU A 157 -2.04 24.12 9.09
C LEU A 157 -2.71 24.19 10.47
N ALA A 158 -4.02 24.44 10.52
CA ALA A 158 -4.78 24.41 11.76
C ALA A 158 -4.80 22.99 12.37
N VAL A 159 -4.92 21.94 11.56
CA VAL A 159 -4.80 20.54 12.02
C VAL A 159 -3.39 20.25 12.54
N LEU A 160 -2.34 20.67 11.81
CA LEU A 160 -0.96 20.52 12.26
C LEU A 160 -0.72 21.23 13.60
N LEU A 161 -1.21 22.47 13.75
CA LEU A 161 -1.13 23.22 14.99
C LEU A 161 -1.88 22.53 16.13
N PHE A 162 -3.08 22.02 15.87
CA PHE A 162 -3.87 21.25 16.83
C PHE A 162 -3.11 20.01 17.33
N VAL A 163 -2.55 19.21 16.42
CA VAL A 163 -1.73 18.03 16.74
C VAL A 163 -0.49 18.44 17.54
N THR A 164 0.18 19.53 17.14
CA THR A 164 1.41 20.00 17.80
C THR A 164 1.15 20.45 19.24
N LEU A 165 0.02 21.13 19.49
CA LEU A 165 -0.37 21.65 20.80
C LEU A 165 -0.94 20.55 21.72
N THR A 166 -1.78 19.65 21.19
CA THR A 166 -2.46 18.62 21.99
C THR A 166 -1.69 17.32 22.13
N LYS A 167 -0.72 17.07 21.24
CA LYS A 167 0.00 15.80 21.07
C LYS A 167 -0.89 14.60 20.70
N LEU A 168 -2.18 14.84 20.39
CA LEU A 168 -3.07 13.82 19.84
C LEU A 168 -2.62 13.41 18.44
N GLY A 169 -2.61 12.11 18.16
CA GLY A 169 -2.06 11.49 16.95
C GLY A 169 -0.59 11.08 17.08
N ILE A 170 0.09 11.55 18.13
CA ILE A 170 1.54 11.36 18.31
C ILE A 170 1.83 10.55 19.57
N THR A 171 1.19 10.89 20.70
CA THR A 171 1.39 10.16 21.96
C THR A 171 0.83 8.74 21.85
N PRO A 172 1.65 7.68 22.03
CA PRO A 172 1.19 6.30 21.91
C PRO A 172 0.10 5.94 22.92
N ASP A 173 -0.94 5.27 22.44
CA ASP A 173 -1.90 4.59 23.30
C ASP A 173 -1.34 3.22 23.73
N THR A 174 -1.76 2.75 24.91
CA THR A 174 -1.42 1.45 25.47
C THR A 174 -2.02 0.27 24.69
N ALA A 175 -3.04 0.53 23.87
CA ALA A 175 -3.77 -0.48 23.11
C ALA A 175 -3.47 -0.33 21.61
N TYR A 176 -2.96 -1.39 20.99
CA TYR A 176 -2.84 -1.54 19.52
C TYR A 176 -2.36 -0.28 18.76
N TRP A 177 -1.30 0.32 19.29
CA TRP A 177 -0.57 1.41 18.64
C TRP A 177 0.68 0.88 17.92
N GLY A 178 0.69 0.96 16.60
CA GLY A 178 1.82 0.52 15.79
C GLY A 178 2.86 1.61 15.49
N GLU A 179 3.96 1.18 14.91
CA GLU A 179 4.95 1.99 14.17
C GLU A 179 4.30 2.65 12.94
N PRO A 180 4.72 3.87 12.56
CA PRO A 180 4.23 4.56 11.37
C PRO A 180 4.33 3.74 10.08
N GLY A 181 3.57 4.17 9.06
CA GLY A 181 3.54 3.54 7.74
C GLY A 181 4.85 3.63 6.98
N VAL A 182 4.95 2.85 5.90
CA VAL A 182 6.16 2.75 5.07
C VAL A 182 6.36 4.02 4.23
N ALA A 183 7.52 4.66 4.36
CA ALA A 183 7.88 5.82 3.55
C ALA A 183 8.50 5.44 2.21
N ILE A 184 8.15 6.18 1.15
CA ILE A 184 8.82 6.10 -0.16
C ILE A 184 10.26 6.63 0.00
N GLN A 185 11.26 6.01 -0.64
CA GLN A 185 12.63 6.55 -0.59
C GLN A 185 12.74 7.90 -1.31
N GLY A 186 13.54 8.83 -0.79
CA GLY A 186 13.68 10.19 -1.35
C GLY A 186 14.01 10.21 -2.85
N TRP A 187 14.88 9.32 -3.32
CA TRP A 187 15.23 9.23 -4.74
C TRP A 187 14.10 8.64 -5.61
N GLN A 188 13.34 7.67 -5.08
CA GLN A 188 12.15 7.11 -5.75
C GLN A 188 11.04 8.15 -5.87
N PHE A 189 10.89 8.97 -4.82
CA PHE A 189 9.97 10.08 -4.79
C PHE A 189 10.30 11.13 -5.87
N ILE A 190 11.55 11.56 -5.98
CA ILE A 190 12.00 12.49 -7.04
C ILE A 190 11.81 11.87 -8.43
N LEU A 191 12.18 10.60 -8.62
CA LEU A 191 12.02 9.89 -9.90
C LEU A 191 10.56 9.86 -10.35
N SER A 192 9.62 9.65 -9.43
CA SER A 192 8.18 9.64 -9.71
C SER A 192 7.65 11.01 -10.18
N ILE A 193 8.14 12.09 -9.56
CA ILE A 193 7.82 13.46 -9.98
C ILE A 193 8.39 13.75 -11.37
N LEU A 194 9.65 13.35 -11.63
CA LEU A 194 10.27 13.49 -12.95
C LEU A 194 9.52 12.71 -14.04
N GLY A 195 9.07 11.49 -13.75
CA GLY A 195 8.26 10.67 -14.67
C GLY A 195 6.92 11.33 -15.02
N GLY A 196 6.23 11.90 -14.03
CA GLY A 196 5.03 12.70 -14.26
C GLY A 196 5.31 13.96 -15.07
N PHE A 197 6.37 14.70 -14.73
CA PHE A 197 6.74 15.91 -15.44
C PHE A 197 7.09 15.64 -16.91
N PHE A 198 7.84 14.58 -17.20
CA PHE A 198 8.11 14.14 -18.56
C PHE A 198 6.81 13.83 -19.32
N THR A 199 5.87 13.14 -18.66
CA THR A 199 4.54 12.85 -19.23
C THR A 199 3.76 14.14 -19.52
N LEU A 200 3.83 15.15 -18.63
CA LEU A 200 3.19 16.45 -18.82
C LEU A 200 3.75 17.18 -20.05
N LEU A 201 5.08 17.19 -20.20
CA LEU A 201 5.75 17.78 -21.35
C LEU A 201 5.43 17.04 -22.66
N TYR A 202 5.41 15.70 -22.63
CA TYR A 202 5.06 14.88 -23.77
C TYR A 202 3.62 15.13 -24.25
N VAL A 203 2.65 15.11 -23.33
CA VAL A 203 1.24 15.34 -23.66
C VAL A 203 1.02 16.76 -24.16
N SER A 204 1.62 17.76 -23.51
CA SER A 204 1.44 19.16 -23.91
C SER A 204 2.00 19.48 -25.29
N ARG A 205 3.13 18.86 -25.69
CA ARG A 205 3.70 19.02 -27.05
C ARG A 205 2.81 18.40 -28.13
N ASN A 206 2.22 17.24 -27.85
CA ASN A 206 1.41 16.48 -28.80
C ASN A 206 -0.09 16.84 -28.78
N SER A 207 -0.50 17.78 -27.92
CA SER A 207 -1.90 18.22 -27.75
C SER A 207 -2.51 18.95 -28.96
N GLN A 208 -1.68 19.46 -29.88
CA GLN A 208 -2.14 20.29 -31.01
C GLN A 208 -2.83 19.48 -32.11
N LEU A 209 -2.68 18.16 -32.08
CA LEU A 209 -3.62 17.23 -32.66
C LEU A 209 -4.05 16.30 -31.53
N ALA A 210 -5.34 16.28 -31.18
CA ALA A 210 -5.96 15.15 -30.53
C ALA A 210 -5.89 13.92 -31.47
N THR A 211 -4.69 13.51 -31.82
CA THR A 211 -4.41 12.32 -32.61
C THR A 211 -4.83 11.13 -31.76
N ARG A 212 -5.52 10.18 -32.39
CA ARG A 212 -5.84 8.87 -31.86
C ARG A 212 -4.66 8.26 -31.09
N ASN A 213 -3.42 8.52 -31.52
CA ASN A 213 -2.18 8.04 -30.92
C ASN A 213 -1.94 8.55 -29.48
N SER A 214 -2.14 9.83 -29.17
CA SER A 214 -1.93 10.36 -27.80
C SER A 214 -2.96 9.80 -26.81
N GLN A 215 -4.21 9.64 -27.27
CA GLN A 215 -5.25 8.98 -26.48
C GLN A 215 -4.95 7.51 -26.26
N LEU A 216 -4.52 6.77 -27.30
CA LEU A 216 -4.08 5.37 -27.17
C LEU A 216 -2.94 5.22 -26.16
N ILE A 217 -1.95 6.13 -26.19
CA ILE A 217 -0.83 6.09 -25.24
C ILE A 217 -1.33 6.28 -23.80
N THR A 218 -2.15 7.30 -23.54
CA THR A 218 -2.60 7.57 -22.17
C THR A 218 -3.72 6.64 -21.69
N GLN A 219 -4.48 6.00 -22.57
CA GLN A 219 -5.58 5.11 -22.17
C GLN A 219 -5.17 3.64 -22.14
N PHE A 220 -4.16 3.24 -22.92
CA PHE A 220 -3.75 1.85 -23.05
C PHE A 220 -2.27 1.64 -22.70
N PHE A 221 -1.34 2.24 -23.45
CA PHE A 221 0.09 1.92 -23.30
C PHE A 221 0.67 2.33 -21.94
N LEU A 222 0.33 3.51 -21.40
CA LEU A 222 0.82 3.96 -20.09
C LEU A 222 0.29 3.09 -18.95
N PRO A 223 -1.03 2.81 -18.85
CA PRO A 223 -1.56 1.84 -17.88
C PRO A 223 -0.88 0.47 -17.97
N VAL A 224 -0.71 -0.08 -19.18
CA VAL A 224 -0.04 -1.38 -19.37
C VAL A 224 1.42 -1.31 -18.96
N PHE A 225 2.13 -0.25 -19.32
CA PHE A 225 3.52 -0.04 -18.90
C PHE A 225 3.66 0.04 -17.37
N LEU A 226 2.76 0.77 -16.70
CA LEU A 226 2.74 0.88 -15.24
C LEU A 226 2.42 -0.45 -14.57
N TYR A 227 1.47 -1.22 -15.11
CA TYR A 227 1.17 -2.57 -14.65
C TYR A 227 2.39 -3.49 -14.77
N LEU A 228 3.00 -3.55 -15.96
CA LEU A 228 4.19 -4.37 -16.20
C LEU A 228 5.36 -3.92 -15.32
N THR A 229 5.54 -2.62 -15.12
CA THR A 229 6.57 -2.09 -14.20
C THR A 229 6.34 -2.58 -12.77
N ALA A 230 5.10 -2.53 -12.29
CA ALA A 230 4.74 -3.06 -10.97
C ALA A 230 5.01 -4.57 -10.88
N CYS A 231 4.56 -5.36 -11.87
CA CYS A 231 4.81 -6.80 -11.93
C CYS A 231 6.31 -7.12 -11.89
N VAL A 232 7.11 -6.50 -12.75
CA VAL A 232 8.56 -6.75 -12.81
C VAL A 232 9.23 -6.39 -11.49
N LEU A 233 8.97 -5.20 -10.95
CA LEU A 233 9.64 -4.76 -9.72
C LEU A 233 9.22 -5.62 -8.52
N TRP A 234 7.92 -5.86 -8.33
CA TRP A 234 7.44 -6.59 -7.15
C TRP A 234 7.79 -8.08 -7.21
N LEU A 235 7.73 -8.72 -8.38
CA LEU A 235 8.16 -10.12 -8.54
C LEU A 235 9.68 -10.27 -8.42
N SER A 236 10.46 -9.26 -8.84
CA SER A 236 11.94 -9.31 -8.73
C SER A 236 12.46 -9.37 -7.30
N VAL A 237 11.66 -8.96 -6.31
CA VAL A 237 12.07 -9.05 -4.90
C VAL A 237 12.11 -10.52 -4.48
N PRO A 238 13.24 -11.06 -4.02
CA PRO A 238 13.36 -12.48 -3.67
C PRO A 238 12.53 -12.80 -2.42
N PHE A 239 12.09 -14.06 -2.25
CA PHE A 239 11.23 -14.45 -1.10
C PHE A 239 11.98 -14.44 0.23
N GLU A 240 13.31 -14.45 0.21
CA GLU A 240 14.20 -14.38 1.36
C GLU A 240 13.98 -13.12 2.20
N VAL A 241 13.41 -12.05 1.62
CA VAL A 241 12.99 -10.86 2.39
C VAL A 241 11.89 -11.18 3.40
N LEU A 242 11.19 -12.32 3.27
CA LEU A 242 10.16 -12.79 4.19
C LEU A 242 10.70 -13.67 5.31
N LYS A 243 12.02 -13.96 5.34
CA LYS A 243 12.63 -14.91 6.28
C LYS A 243 12.20 -14.71 7.74
N ASN A 244 12.22 -13.47 8.22
CA ASN A 244 11.81 -13.09 9.57
C ASN A 244 10.48 -12.33 9.61
N SER A 245 9.67 -12.42 8.54
CA SER A 245 8.38 -11.76 8.48
C SER A 245 7.43 -12.30 9.55
N PHE A 246 6.62 -11.41 10.12
CA PHE A 246 5.57 -11.80 11.05
C PHE A 246 4.45 -12.63 10.37
N TYR A 247 4.11 -12.36 9.12
CA TYR A 247 2.95 -12.99 8.45
C TYR A 247 3.30 -14.17 7.55
N ALA A 248 4.57 -14.32 7.16
CA ALA A 248 5.02 -15.44 6.34
C ALA A 248 6.49 -15.82 6.62
N PRO A 249 6.85 -16.18 7.88
CA PRO A 249 8.23 -16.50 8.22
C PRO A 249 8.67 -17.79 7.52
N ILE A 250 9.94 -17.83 7.10
CA ILE A 250 10.54 -19.00 6.45
C ILE A 250 11.18 -19.89 7.52
N ASN A 251 10.81 -21.17 7.52
CA ASN A 251 11.38 -22.16 8.42
C ASN A 251 11.82 -23.42 7.65
N LEU A 252 12.78 -24.13 8.23
CA LEU A 252 13.08 -25.51 7.84
C LEU A 252 11.85 -26.40 8.08
N PRO A 253 11.71 -27.54 7.39
CA PRO A 253 12.61 -28.08 6.35
C PRO A 253 12.38 -27.44 4.96
N ALA A 254 11.16 -26.98 4.67
CA ALA A 254 10.74 -26.57 3.34
C ALA A 254 11.42 -25.30 2.82
N ASN A 255 11.88 -24.40 3.71
CA ASN A 255 12.43 -23.09 3.35
C ASN A 255 11.49 -22.26 2.45
N ILE A 256 10.17 -22.39 2.67
CA ILE A 256 9.12 -21.67 1.96
C ILE A 256 8.44 -20.68 2.92
N PRO A 257 7.98 -19.50 2.44
CA PRO A 257 7.26 -18.52 3.26
C PRO A 257 5.82 -18.97 3.54
N PHE A 258 5.64 -19.94 4.45
CA PHE A 258 4.31 -20.38 4.86
C PHE A 258 3.57 -19.27 5.61
N PRO A 259 2.27 -19.10 5.35
CA PRO A 259 1.48 -18.07 6.01
C PRO A 259 1.35 -18.34 7.52
N TYR A 260 1.24 -17.26 8.28
CA TYR A 260 1.19 -17.27 9.74
C TYR A 260 0.27 -16.16 10.27
N SER A 261 -0.19 -16.31 11.51
CA SER A 261 -1.16 -15.40 12.13
C SER A 261 -2.42 -15.29 11.25
N ASP A 262 -2.94 -14.10 11.00
CA ASP A 262 -4.14 -13.90 10.16
C ASP A 262 -3.97 -14.47 8.75
N ALA A 263 -2.77 -14.38 8.18
CA ALA A 263 -2.51 -14.90 6.84
C ALA A 263 -2.72 -16.42 6.80
N GLY A 264 -2.25 -17.10 7.83
CA GLY A 264 -2.45 -18.54 7.98
C GLY A 264 -3.92 -18.91 8.22
N PHE A 265 -4.66 -18.03 8.90
CA PHE A 265 -6.11 -18.20 9.14
C PHE A 265 -6.93 -18.13 7.84
N TYR A 266 -6.67 -17.14 6.99
CA TYR A 266 -7.34 -17.07 5.69
C TYR A 266 -6.97 -18.26 4.79
N ASP A 267 -5.72 -18.69 4.85
CA ASP A 267 -5.20 -19.76 4.01
C ASP A 267 -5.78 -21.14 4.37
N PHE A 268 -5.79 -21.54 5.64
CA PHE A 268 -6.32 -22.87 5.98
C PHE A 268 -7.84 -22.95 5.77
N LEU A 269 -8.56 -21.84 5.93
CA LEU A 269 -9.99 -21.79 5.60
C LEU A 269 -10.21 -21.89 4.09
N SER A 270 -9.31 -21.34 3.28
CA SER A 270 -9.36 -21.52 1.82
C SER A 270 -9.10 -22.98 1.44
N GLN A 271 -8.18 -23.64 2.13
CA GLN A 271 -7.87 -25.06 1.95
C GLN A 271 -9.04 -25.96 2.35
N SER A 272 -9.79 -25.58 3.40
CA SER A 272 -10.98 -26.32 3.84
C SER A 272 -12.06 -26.46 2.75
N LEU A 273 -12.18 -25.46 1.86
CA LEU A 273 -13.08 -25.53 0.70
C LEU A 273 -12.62 -26.61 -0.30
N LEU A 274 -11.32 -26.80 -0.46
CA LEU A 274 -10.73 -27.75 -1.40
C LEU A 274 -10.71 -29.20 -0.88
N ILE A 275 -10.94 -29.40 0.41
CA ILE A 275 -11.09 -30.73 1.03
C ILE A 275 -12.56 -31.06 1.38
N GLY A 276 -13.50 -30.18 1.01
CA GLY A 276 -14.93 -30.41 1.17
C GLY A 276 -15.45 -30.29 2.60
N THR A 277 -14.79 -29.49 3.45
CA THR A 277 -15.18 -29.31 4.87
C THR A 277 -15.76 -27.92 5.17
N ASP A 278 -16.12 -27.17 4.14
CA ASP A 278 -17.02 -26.00 4.22
C ASP A 278 -16.66 -24.97 5.30
N TYR A 279 -15.42 -24.48 5.30
CA TYR A 279 -14.87 -23.55 6.31
C TYR A 279 -14.74 -24.14 7.71
N LEU A 280 -14.60 -25.47 7.82
CA LEU A 280 -14.55 -26.20 9.09
C LEU A 280 -15.81 -26.00 9.95
N GLY A 281 -16.96 -25.77 9.30
CA GLY A 281 -18.22 -25.44 9.98
C GLY A 281 -18.25 -24.06 10.63
N ARG A 282 -17.27 -23.18 10.38
CA ARG A 282 -17.16 -21.84 10.96
C ARG A 282 -17.55 -20.75 9.95
N ILE A 283 -17.62 -19.51 10.44
CA ILE A 283 -17.80 -18.34 9.57
C ILE A 283 -16.42 -17.80 9.21
N PRO A 284 -15.96 -17.94 7.95
CA PRO A 284 -14.71 -17.34 7.53
C PRO A 284 -14.84 -15.81 7.56
N PRO A 285 -13.89 -15.10 8.17
CA PRO A 285 -13.85 -13.66 8.07
C PRO A 285 -13.37 -13.27 6.67
N ARG A 286 -13.78 -12.10 6.19
CA ARG A 286 -13.41 -11.61 4.85
C ARG A 286 -13.63 -12.67 3.76
N PRO A 287 -14.84 -13.25 3.66
CA PRO A 287 -15.13 -14.45 2.87
C PRO A 287 -14.71 -14.40 1.40
N LEU A 288 -14.83 -13.23 0.74
CA LEU A 288 -14.41 -13.09 -0.66
C LEU A 288 -12.90 -13.30 -0.84
N TYR A 289 -12.09 -12.91 0.14
CA TYR A 289 -10.65 -13.13 0.10
C TYR A 289 -10.27 -14.60 0.31
N VAL A 290 -10.98 -15.29 1.21
CA VAL A 290 -10.80 -16.73 1.42
C VAL A 290 -11.15 -17.53 0.16
N VAL A 291 -12.23 -17.17 -0.54
CA VAL A 291 -12.57 -17.79 -1.83
C VAL A 291 -11.51 -17.48 -2.89
N PHE A 292 -10.99 -16.24 -2.93
CA PHE A 292 -9.90 -15.88 -3.84
C PHE A 292 -8.67 -16.76 -3.63
N LEU A 293 -8.24 -16.99 -2.39
CA LEU A 293 -7.13 -17.90 -2.09
C LEU A 293 -7.44 -19.35 -2.49
N ALA A 294 -8.67 -19.82 -2.27
CA ALA A 294 -9.09 -21.17 -2.66
C ALA A 294 -9.00 -21.37 -4.17
N VAL A 295 -9.37 -20.35 -4.96
CA VAL A 295 -9.21 -20.35 -6.43
C VAL A 295 -7.73 -20.41 -6.82
N LEU A 296 -6.84 -19.69 -6.14
CA LEU A 296 -5.40 -19.79 -6.42
C LEU A 296 -4.84 -21.18 -6.09
N HIS A 297 -5.21 -21.75 -4.94
CA HIS A 297 -4.83 -23.13 -4.59
C HIS A 297 -5.41 -24.17 -5.57
N PHE A 298 -6.59 -23.93 -6.13
CA PHE A 298 -7.15 -24.80 -7.16
C PHE A 298 -6.27 -24.84 -8.43
N PHE A 299 -5.72 -23.69 -8.86
CA PHE A 299 -4.86 -23.63 -10.05
C PHE A 299 -3.40 -24.04 -9.81
N PHE A 300 -2.84 -23.74 -8.64
CA PHE A 300 -1.41 -23.91 -8.35
C PHE A 300 -1.11 -24.99 -7.29
N GLY A 301 -2.14 -25.66 -6.77
CA GLY A 301 -1.98 -26.70 -5.76
C GLY A 301 -1.42 -26.16 -4.44
N GLN A 302 -0.29 -26.71 -4.00
CA GLN A 302 0.38 -26.34 -2.74
C GLN A 302 1.71 -25.60 -2.98
N ASP A 303 1.94 -25.12 -4.21
CA ASP A 303 3.10 -24.31 -4.56
C ASP A 303 2.89 -22.86 -4.08
N TYR A 304 3.25 -22.59 -2.82
CA TYR A 304 3.14 -21.25 -2.22
C TYR A 304 3.89 -20.17 -3.00
N PRO A 305 5.14 -20.38 -3.47
CA PRO A 305 5.81 -19.42 -4.35
C PRO A 305 4.98 -19.04 -5.58
N ALA A 306 4.38 -20.02 -6.27
CA ALA A 306 3.51 -19.77 -7.43
C ALA A 306 2.23 -19.02 -7.06
N ILE A 307 1.58 -19.39 -5.95
CA ILE A 307 0.36 -18.73 -5.46
C ILE A 307 0.66 -17.27 -5.08
N ILE A 308 1.75 -17.04 -4.35
CA ILE A 308 2.16 -15.68 -3.97
C ILE A 308 2.47 -14.84 -5.21
N ALA A 309 3.15 -15.42 -6.21
CA ALA A 309 3.42 -14.73 -7.48
C ALA A 309 2.12 -14.40 -8.23
N ALA A 310 1.17 -15.33 -8.33
CA ALA A 310 -0.13 -15.12 -8.97
C ALA A 310 -0.94 -14.03 -8.26
N GLN A 311 -0.98 -14.03 -6.92
CA GLN A 311 -1.58 -12.97 -6.14
C GLN A 311 -0.92 -11.61 -6.41
N THR A 312 0.41 -11.55 -6.39
CA THR A 312 1.18 -10.32 -6.65
C THR A 312 0.86 -9.75 -8.03
N LEU A 313 0.69 -10.60 -9.05
CA LEU A 313 0.29 -10.20 -10.40
C LEU A 313 -1.13 -9.60 -10.45
N VAL A 314 -2.08 -10.15 -9.69
CA VAL A 314 -3.42 -9.56 -9.56
C VAL A 314 -3.34 -8.20 -8.87
N PHE A 315 -2.57 -8.11 -7.79
CA PHE A 315 -2.43 -6.88 -6.99
C PHE A 315 -1.69 -5.75 -7.71
N ALA A 316 -0.87 -6.07 -8.71
CA ALA A 316 -0.19 -5.10 -9.57
C ALA A 316 -1.16 -4.20 -10.38
N ILE A 317 -2.47 -4.45 -10.33
CA ILE A 317 -3.49 -3.53 -10.85
C ILE A 317 -3.65 -2.26 -10.00
N PHE A 318 -3.21 -2.26 -8.73
CA PHE A 318 -3.37 -1.14 -7.80
C PHE A 318 -2.85 0.21 -8.35
N PRO A 319 -1.60 0.32 -8.86
CA PRO A 319 -1.09 1.57 -9.42
C PRO A 319 -1.88 2.04 -10.65
N VAL A 320 -2.46 1.12 -11.41
CA VAL A 320 -3.27 1.43 -12.61
C VAL A 320 -4.61 2.05 -12.22
N ILE A 321 -5.25 1.52 -11.16
CA ILE A 321 -6.49 2.10 -10.62
C ILE A 321 -6.22 3.55 -10.17
N LEU A 322 -5.13 3.76 -9.44
CA LEU A 322 -4.71 5.09 -9.00
C LEU A 322 -4.34 6.02 -10.17
N TYR A 323 -3.70 5.49 -11.22
CA TYR A 323 -3.45 6.23 -12.46
C TYR A 323 -4.75 6.79 -13.05
N PHE A 324 -5.78 5.95 -13.21
CA PHE A 324 -7.06 6.38 -13.78
C PHE A 324 -7.78 7.37 -12.86
N LEU A 325 -7.72 7.17 -11.54
CA LEU A 325 -8.29 8.07 -10.56
C LEU A 325 -7.66 9.47 -10.63
N ALA A 326 -6.33 9.56 -10.62
CA ALA A 326 -5.62 10.84 -10.73
C ALA A 326 -5.73 11.47 -12.12
N LYS A 327 -5.78 10.67 -13.19
CA LYS A 327 -6.07 11.16 -14.55
C LYS A 327 -7.45 11.81 -14.62
N LYS A 328 -8.44 11.20 -13.97
CA LYS A 328 -9.82 11.73 -13.90
C LYS A 328 -9.90 13.03 -13.11
N LEU A 329 -9.20 13.15 -11.99
CA LEU A 329 -9.22 14.37 -11.16
C LEU A 329 -8.27 15.47 -11.65
N HIS A 330 -7.17 15.14 -12.35
CA HIS A 330 -6.21 16.14 -12.80
C HIS A 330 -5.64 15.91 -14.21
N SER A 331 -4.69 15.01 -14.40
CA SER A 331 -4.01 14.83 -15.69
C SER A 331 -3.34 13.47 -15.78
N SER A 332 -2.97 13.02 -16.99
CA SER A 332 -2.24 11.77 -17.17
C SER A 332 -0.87 11.80 -16.47
N ALA A 333 -0.25 12.99 -16.38
CA ALA A 333 0.99 13.21 -15.64
C ALA A 333 0.81 12.95 -14.13
N ALA A 334 -0.26 13.48 -13.53
CA ALA A 334 -0.59 13.17 -12.14
C ALA A 334 -0.85 11.67 -11.95
N GLY A 335 -1.54 11.05 -12.91
CA GLY A 335 -1.73 9.60 -12.95
C GLY A 335 -0.41 8.83 -12.88
N VAL A 336 0.58 9.19 -13.71
CA VAL A 336 1.90 8.53 -13.71
C VAL A 336 2.61 8.73 -12.38
N THR A 337 2.64 9.94 -11.83
CA THR A 337 3.31 10.21 -10.54
C THR A 337 2.70 9.40 -9.40
N VAL A 338 1.37 9.36 -9.29
CA VAL A 338 0.70 8.55 -8.25
C VAL A 338 0.98 7.07 -8.42
N ALA A 339 0.91 6.55 -9.65
CA ALA A 339 1.19 5.15 -9.91
C ALA A 339 2.62 4.77 -9.52
N LEU A 340 3.60 5.61 -9.87
CA LEU A 340 5.00 5.39 -9.48
C LEU A 340 5.20 5.47 -7.96
N PHE A 341 4.55 6.42 -7.27
CA PHE A 341 4.54 6.45 -5.80
C PHE A 341 4.01 5.14 -5.20
N ALA A 342 2.89 4.62 -5.71
CA ALA A 342 2.33 3.35 -5.24
C ALA A 342 3.26 2.16 -5.52
N ILE A 343 3.88 2.11 -6.71
CA ILE A 343 4.86 1.09 -7.09
C ILE A 343 6.04 1.08 -6.13
N PHE A 344 6.63 2.25 -5.87
CA PHE A 344 7.81 2.37 -5.03
C PHE A 344 7.52 2.21 -3.54
N ARG A 345 6.37 2.72 -3.05
CA ARG A 345 5.93 2.48 -1.68
C ARG A 345 5.80 0.98 -1.40
N GLU A 346 5.21 0.24 -2.33
CA GLU A 346 5.09 -1.22 -2.21
C GLU A 346 6.44 -1.92 -2.35
N LEU A 347 7.31 -1.47 -3.25
CA LEU A 347 8.67 -2.01 -3.38
C LEU A 347 9.47 -1.88 -2.06
N VAL A 348 9.39 -0.72 -1.40
CA VAL A 348 10.01 -0.53 -0.07
C VAL A 348 9.37 -1.46 0.95
N SER A 349 8.03 -1.59 0.96
CA SER A 349 7.33 -2.50 1.86
C SER A 349 7.70 -3.98 1.67
N LEU A 350 8.08 -4.38 0.45
CA LEU A 350 8.60 -5.72 0.17
C LEU A 350 10.02 -5.89 0.71
N TRP A 351 10.90 -4.93 0.48
CA TRP A 351 12.30 -4.97 0.92
C TRP A 351 12.46 -5.07 2.44
N ILE A 352 11.57 -4.44 3.22
CA ILE A 352 11.69 -4.36 4.69
C ILE A 352 10.87 -5.43 5.43
N SER A 353 10.32 -6.41 4.72
CA SER A 353 9.35 -7.39 5.28
C SER A 353 9.85 -8.20 6.47
N SER A 354 11.18 -8.36 6.60
CA SER A 354 11.83 -9.05 7.72
C SER A 354 12.26 -8.12 8.84
N ASN A 355 12.18 -6.80 8.64
CA ASN A 355 12.71 -5.81 9.58
C ASN A 355 11.62 -5.18 10.46
N THR A 356 10.39 -5.08 9.95
CA THR A 356 9.24 -4.51 10.66
C THR A 356 7.94 -5.24 10.28
N ARG A 357 6.88 -5.03 11.06
CA ARG A 357 5.56 -5.64 10.89
C ARG A 357 4.76 -4.93 9.80
N VAL A 358 5.14 -5.17 8.56
CA VAL A 358 4.43 -4.66 7.37
C VAL A 358 3.55 -5.72 6.74
N ALA A 359 2.48 -5.27 6.07
CA ALA A 359 1.69 -6.07 5.15
C ALA A 359 1.99 -5.60 3.72
N ASN A 360 2.07 -6.55 2.78
CA ASN A 360 2.40 -6.27 1.39
C ASN A 360 1.79 -7.31 0.45
N SER A 361 2.03 -7.14 -0.85
CA SER A 361 1.46 -7.93 -1.93
C SER A 361 1.85 -9.41 -1.92
N LYS A 362 2.94 -9.78 -1.23
CA LYS A 362 3.44 -11.16 -1.13
C LYS A 362 2.92 -11.93 0.09
N MET A 363 2.11 -11.31 0.93
CA MET A 363 1.55 -11.93 2.12
C MET A 363 0.06 -12.22 1.92
N PHE A 364 -0.45 -13.30 2.50
CA PHE A 364 -1.87 -13.61 2.42
C PHE A 364 -2.69 -12.78 3.41
N THR A 365 -2.59 -11.46 3.37
CA THR A 365 -3.38 -10.56 4.24
C THR A 365 -4.39 -9.75 3.43
N THR A 366 -5.44 -9.27 4.11
CA THR A 366 -6.53 -8.52 3.45
C THR A 366 -6.23 -7.03 3.28
N ASP A 367 -5.15 -6.52 3.85
CA ASP A 367 -4.88 -5.08 3.91
C ASP A 367 -4.61 -4.48 2.52
N PHE A 368 -3.77 -5.13 1.71
CA PHE A 368 -3.49 -4.71 0.33
C PHE A 368 -4.72 -4.87 -0.60
N PRO A 369 -5.46 -6.00 -0.57
CA PRO A 369 -6.77 -6.11 -1.23
C PRO A 369 -7.75 -4.99 -0.84
N THR A 370 -7.76 -4.60 0.44
CA THR A 370 -8.63 -3.51 0.92
C THR A 370 -8.21 -2.18 0.30
N ALA A 371 -6.91 -1.90 0.17
CA ALA A 371 -6.42 -0.70 -0.54
C ALA A 371 -6.91 -0.65 -1.99
N ILE A 372 -6.86 -1.78 -2.71
CA ILE A 372 -7.40 -1.93 -4.06
C ILE A 372 -8.93 -1.68 -4.05
N GLY A 373 -9.65 -2.31 -3.13
CA GLY A 373 -11.09 -2.17 -2.98
C GLY A 373 -11.52 -0.72 -2.75
N ILE A 374 -10.85 0.00 -1.85
CA ILE A 374 -11.13 1.42 -1.56
C ILE A 374 -10.80 2.30 -2.77
N ALA A 375 -9.69 2.06 -3.47
CA ALA A 375 -9.34 2.81 -4.69
C ALA A 375 -10.37 2.58 -5.82
N LEU A 376 -10.87 1.35 -5.98
CA LEU A 376 -11.97 1.04 -6.89
C LEU A 376 -13.27 1.73 -6.45
N MET A 377 -13.58 1.73 -5.15
CA MET A 377 -14.76 2.41 -4.62
C MET A 377 -14.68 3.92 -4.85
N CYS A 378 -13.49 4.53 -4.85
CA CYS A 378 -13.34 5.93 -5.25
C CYS A 378 -13.81 6.15 -6.69
N LEU A 379 -13.41 5.29 -7.64
CA LEU A 379 -13.83 5.40 -9.05
C LEU A 379 -15.34 5.21 -9.20
N VAL A 380 -15.90 4.21 -8.52
CA VAL A 380 -17.35 3.91 -8.55
C VAL A 380 -18.16 5.06 -7.92
N ALA A 381 -17.74 5.57 -6.75
CA ALA A 381 -18.41 6.67 -6.08
C ALA A 381 -18.32 7.98 -6.88
N ILE A 382 -17.17 8.30 -7.49
CA ILE A 382 -17.06 9.44 -8.40
C ILE A 382 -18.02 9.27 -9.59
N TRP A 383 -18.05 8.09 -10.20
CA TRP A 383 -18.95 7.81 -11.32
C TRP A 383 -20.44 7.93 -10.94
N TRP A 384 -20.81 7.49 -9.74
CA TRP A 384 -22.14 7.67 -9.17
C TRP A 384 -22.48 9.15 -8.94
N LEU A 385 -21.60 9.91 -8.28
CA LEU A 385 -21.86 11.30 -7.94
C LEU A 385 -21.79 12.26 -9.15
N GLU A 386 -21.13 11.86 -10.23
CA GLU A 386 -21.17 12.56 -11.52
C GLU A 386 -22.50 12.30 -12.26
N ARG A 387 -22.95 11.03 -12.35
CA ARG A 387 -24.14 10.69 -13.14
C ARG A 387 -25.46 10.92 -12.41
N ARG A 388 -25.49 10.60 -11.11
CA ARG A 388 -26.65 10.72 -10.21
C ARG A 388 -27.90 10.01 -10.73
N ASP A 389 -27.70 8.99 -11.56
CA ASP A 389 -28.78 8.17 -12.10
C ASP A 389 -28.97 6.89 -11.27
N LEU A 390 -30.11 6.23 -11.47
CA LEU A 390 -30.43 5.00 -10.74
C LEU A 390 -29.37 3.93 -11.01
N LYS A 391 -28.97 3.73 -12.27
CA LYS A 391 -27.97 2.71 -12.66
C LYS A 391 -26.66 2.85 -11.86
N SER A 392 -26.10 4.05 -11.80
CA SER A 392 -24.84 4.28 -11.10
C SER A 392 -24.99 4.17 -9.59
N THR A 393 -26.15 4.55 -9.05
CA THR A 393 -26.49 4.37 -7.64
C THR A 393 -26.56 2.90 -7.25
N LEU A 394 -27.22 2.04 -8.05
CA LEU A 394 -27.32 0.59 -7.79
C LEU A 394 -25.94 -0.07 -7.83
N VAL A 395 -25.12 0.27 -8.83
CA VAL A 395 -23.75 -0.25 -8.93
C VAL A 395 -22.90 0.20 -7.74
N ALA A 396 -23.03 1.46 -7.30
CA ALA A 396 -22.33 1.92 -6.10
C ALA A 396 -22.78 1.15 -4.86
N GLY A 397 -24.09 0.98 -4.65
CA GLY A 397 -24.64 0.20 -3.53
C GLY A 397 -24.14 -1.24 -3.52
N GLY A 398 -24.22 -1.93 -4.66
CA GLY A 398 -23.73 -3.31 -4.79
C GLY A 398 -22.22 -3.42 -4.59
N SER A 399 -21.45 -2.46 -5.11
CA SER A 399 -19.98 -2.45 -4.97
C SER A 399 -19.54 -2.25 -3.53
N PHE A 400 -20.21 -1.35 -2.78
CA PHE A 400 -19.97 -1.20 -1.34
C PHE A 400 -20.46 -2.43 -0.55
N GLY A 401 -21.52 -3.12 -1.01
CA GLY A 401 -21.93 -4.41 -0.47
C GLY A 401 -20.83 -5.47 -0.58
N LEU A 402 -20.17 -5.57 -1.74
CA LEU A 402 -18.99 -6.44 -1.91
C LEU A 402 -17.81 -6.00 -1.04
N LEU A 403 -17.58 -4.69 -0.88
CA LEU A 403 -16.54 -4.18 0.02
C LEU A 403 -16.76 -4.63 1.48
N LEU A 404 -18.01 -4.71 1.94
CA LEU A 404 -18.34 -5.23 3.28
C LEU A 404 -17.96 -6.72 3.45
N LEU A 405 -18.13 -7.53 2.38
CA LEU A 405 -17.70 -8.93 2.37
C LEU A 405 -16.18 -9.09 2.28
N PHE A 406 -15.45 -8.04 1.87
CA PHE A 406 -14.01 -7.98 1.97
C PHE A 406 -13.54 -7.50 3.35
N ARG A 407 -14.14 -6.44 3.90
CA ARG A 407 -13.79 -5.91 5.23
C ARG A 407 -14.95 -5.11 5.80
N THR A 408 -15.55 -5.66 6.87
CA THR A 408 -16.72 -5.11 7.58
C THR A 408 -16.49 -3.71 8.14
N GLN A 409 -15.28 -3.42 8.60
CA GLN A 409 -14.85 -2.11 9.09
C GLN A 409 -15.07 -0.98 8.06
N SER A 410 -15.09 -1.29 6.77
CA SER A 410 -15.34 -0.32 5.70
C SER A 410 -16.75 0.28 5.73
N LEU A 411 -17.69 -0.27 6.52
CA LEU A 411 -19.02 0.30 6.69
C LEU A 411 -18.98 1.74 7.21
N LEU A 412 -17.99 2.05 8.07
CA LEU A 412 -17.82 3.37 8.67
C LEU A 412 -17.32 4.44 7.68
N ILE A 413 -17.00 4.05 6.44
CA ILE A 413 -16.82 4.98 5.32
C ILE A 413 -18.14 5.65 4.92
N LEU A 414 -19.26 4.93 5.00
CA LEU A 414 -20.52 5.37 4.43
C LEU A 414 -21.04 6.69 5.04
N PRO A 415 -21.03 6.91 6.37
CA PRO A 415 -21.48 8.19 6.94
C PRO A 415 -20.75 9.40 6.35
N VAL A 416 -19.41 9.32 6.24
CA VAL A 416 -18.59 10.41 5.68
C VAL A 416 -18.86 10.59 4.18
N LEU A 417 -18.97 9.49 3.44
CA LEU A 417 -19.32 9.52 2.02
C LEU A 417 -20.70 10.13 1.77
N PHE A 418 -21.71 9.81 2.58
CA PHE A 418 -23.06 10.33 2.42
C PHE A 418 -23.18 11.81 2.79
N VAL A 419 -22.40 12.28 3.76
CA VAL A 419 -22.25 13.73 4.03
C VAL A 419 -21.63 14.43 2.82
N LEU A 420 -20.56 13.88 2.24
CA LEU A 420 -19.98 14.41 1.01
C LEU A 420 -20.98 14.38 -0.15
N ALA A 421 -21.72 13.29 -0.30
CA ALA A 421 -22.73 13.12 -1.34
C ALA A 421 -23.83 14.19 -1.22
N TRP A 422 -24.26 14.57 -0.01
CA TRP A 422 -25.23 15.64 0.18
C TRP A 422 -24.76 16.97 -0.41
N PHE A 423 -23.47 17.31 -0.23
CA PHE A 423 -22.87 18.48 -0.88
C PHE A 423 -22.72 18.31 -2.40
N ALA A 424 -22.37 17.11 -2.87
CA ALA A 424 -22.30 16.80 -4.29
C ALA A 424 -23.66 16.97 -4.98
N TYR A 425 -24.75 16.54 -4.34
CA TYR A 425 -26.14 16.76 -4.78
C TYR A 425 -26.62 18.21 -4.62
N GLN A 426 -25.73 19.16 -4.30
CA GLN A 426 -26.04 20.58 -4.14
C GLN A 426 -27.15 20.81 -3.09
N ARG A 427 -27.16 20.00 -2.02
CA ARG A 427 -28.15 20.04 -0.93
C ARG A 427 -29.59 19.74 -1.37
N ARG A 428 -29.77 19.05 -2.51
CA ARG A 428 -31.06 18.51 -2.93
C ARG A 428 -31.39 17.24 -2.13
N THR A 429 -31.94 17.45 -0.93
CA THR A 429 -32.14 16.40 0.08
C THR A 429 -33.06 15.27 -0.38
N LYS A 430 -34.09 15.57 -1.18
CA LYS A 430 -35.02 14.54 -1.67
C LYS A 430 -34.32 13.53 -2.57
N GLU A 431 -33.58 14.00 -3.57
CA GLU A 431 -32.82 13.18 -4.50
C GLU A 431 -31.71 12.41 -3.80
N TRP A 432 -31.04 13.05 -2.84
CA TRP A 432 -30.04 12.41 -1.98
C TRP A 432 -30.63 11.26 -1.14
N ILE A 433 -31.80 11.45 -0.52
CA ILE A 433 -32.50 10.38 0.23
C ILE A 433 -32.88 9.23 -0.70
N VAL A 434 -33.48 9.52 -1.87
CA VAL A 434 -33.88 8.48 -2.83
C VAL A 434 -32.67 7.68 -3.31
N ALA A 435 -31.57 8.37 -3.64
CA ALA A 435 -30.32 7.71 -3.99
C ALA A 435 -29.76 6.86 -2.83
N GLY A 436 -29.83 7.37 -1.59
CA GLY A 436 -29.40 6.64 -0.40
C GLY A 436 -30.21 5.37 -0.13
N ILE A 437 -31.54 5.43 -0.29
CA ILE A 437 -32.40 4.25 -0.16
C ILE A 437 -32.08 3.22 -1.25
N ALA A 438 -31.96 3.65 -2.51
CA ALA A 438 -31.63 2.74 -3.62
C ALA A 438 -30.23 2.11 -3.46
N PHE A 439 -29.25 2.90 -3.02
CA PHE A 439 -27.91 2.42 -2.68
C PHE A 439 -27.97 1.38 -1.57
N GLY A 440 -28.62 1.70 -0.45
CA GLY A 440 -28.73 0.83 0.72
C GLY A 440 -29.45 -0.47 0.41
N LEU A 441 -30.51 -0.43 -0.41
CA LEU A 441 -31.26 -1.61 -0.83
C LEU A 441 -30.35 -2.61 -1.56
N VAL A 442 -29.60 -2.17 -2.59
CA VAL A 442 -28.73 -3.08 -3.35
C VAL A 442 -27.55 -3.54 -2.50
N MET A 443 -27.01 -2.68 -1.65
CA MET A 443 -25.96 -3.07 -0.70
C MET A 443 -26.42 -4.21 0.20
N VAL A 444 -27.61 -4.11 0.80
CA VAL A 444 -28.21 -5.16 1.62
C VAL A 444 -28.45 -6.43 0.80
N LEU A 445 -29.04 -6.32 -0.38
CA LEU A 445 -29.27 -7.48 -1.26
C LEU A 445 -27.98 -8.21 -1.62
N THR A 446 -26.87 -7.48 -1.78
CA THR A 446 -25.56 -8.04 -2.10
C THR A 446 -25.02 -8.90 -0.95
N VAL A 447 -25.15 -8.44 0.30
CA VAL A 447 -24.63 -9.18 1.47
C VAL A 447 -25.60 -10.22 2.02
N LEU A 448 -26.89 -10.12 1.67
CA LEU A 448 -27.96 -10.95 2.21
C LEU A 448 -27.73 -12.46 2.05
N PRO A 449 -27.24 -12.99 0.90
CA PRO A 449 -26.96 -14.42 0.78
C PRO A 449 -25.96 -14.91 1.82
N TRP A 450 -24.86 -14.18 2.02
CA TRP A 450 -23.85 -14.52 3.00
C TRP A 450 -24.35 -14.40 4.44
N LEU A 451 -25.10 -13.34 4.75
CA LEU A 451 -25.70 -13.17 6.07
C LEU A 451 -26.73 -14.26 6.38
N THR A 452 -27.48 -14.73 5.39
CA THR A 452 -28.43 -15.85 5.52
C THR A 452 -27.69 -17.13 5.82
N HIS A 453 -26.61 -17.42 5.09
CA HIS A 453 -25.73 -18.54 5.39
C HIS A 453 -25.21 -18.47 6.84
N ASN A 454 -24.69 -17.32 7.27
CA ASN A 454 -24.15 -17.17 8.62
C ASN A 454 -25.22 -17.34 9.71
N TYR A 455 -26.45 -16.93 9.45
CA TYR A 455 -27.59 -17.21 10.33
C TYR A 455 -27.85 -18.71 10.47
N THR A 456 -27.76 -19.49 9.39
CA THR A 456 -27.93 -20.95 9.47
C THR A 456 -26.81 -21.66 10.25
N VAL A 457 -25.62 -21.07 10.32
CA VAL A 457 -24.46 -21.64 11.04
C VAL A 457 -24.43 -21.21 12.51
N ALA A 458 -24.61 -19.91 12.79
CA ALA A 458 -24.41 -19.33 14.13
C ALA A 458 -25.71 -18.86 14.82
N GLY A 459 -26.87 -18.96 14.17
CA GLY A 459 -28.16 -18.48 14.69
C GLY A 459 -28.27 -16.95 14.77
N LYS A 460 -27.28 -16.20 14.27
CA LYS A 460 -27.21 -14.73 14.31
C LYS A 460 -26.76 -14.18 12.96
N PHE A 461 -27.33 -13.04 12.55
CA PHE A 461 -26.86 -12.30 11.37
C PHE A 461 -25.55 -11.58 11.71
N THR A 462 -24.42 -12.23 11.42
CA THR A 462 -23.08 -11.67 11.61
C THR A 462 -22.28 -11.75 10.31
N PHE A 463 -21.32 -10.85 10.13
CA PHE A 463 -20.39 -10.90 9.00
C PHE A 463 -19.14 -11.75 9.30
N ASP A 464 -18.67 -11.71 10.54
CA ASP A 464 -17.45 -12.36 11.01
C ASP A 464 -17.77 -13.36 12.13
N ASP A 465 -16.85 -14.29 12.39
CA ASP A 465 -16.92 -15.21 13.51
C ASP A 465 -17.02 -14.44 14.84
N PRO A 466 -17.95 -14.79 15.76
CA PRO A 466 -18.10 -14.12 17.04
C PRO A 466 -16.80 -14.04 17.86
N ASN A 467 -15.92 -15.03 17.77
CA ASN A 467 -14.66 -15.01 18.52
C ASN A 467 -13.65 -14.00 17.95
N GLN A 468 -13.80 -13.57 16.70
CA GLN A 468 -12.93 -12.55 16.10
C GLN A 468 -13.32 -11.12 16.50
N VAL A 469 -14.59 -10.89 16.83
CA VAL A 469 -15.03 -9.57 17.31
C VAL A 469 -14.63 -9.33 18.78
N ALA A 470 -14.15 -10.35 19.48
CA ALA A 470 -13.59 -10.28 20.82
C ALA A 470 -12.41 -9.30 20.94
N ILE A 471 -11.62 -9.12 19.87
CA ILE A 471 -10.52 -8.17 19.86
C ILE A 471 -11.06 -6.75 20.08
N ILE A 472 -12.09 -6.36 19.34
CA ILE A 472 -12.72 -5.03 19.46
C ILE A 472 -13.36 -4.88 20.85
N TYR A 473 -13.98 -5.95 21.37
CA TYR A 473 -14.52 -5.96 22.73
C TYR A 473 -13.45 -5.63 23.78
N SER A 474 -12.28 -6.28 23.71
CA SER A 474 -11.18 -6.05 24.66
C SER A 474 -10.59 -4.63 24.60
N GLN A 475 -10.72 -3.92 23.47
CA GLN A 475 -10.20 -2.55 23.33
C GLN A 475 -10.98 -1.51 24.14
N TYR A 476 -12.26 -1.77 24.43
CA TYR A 476 -13.12 -0.87 25.21
C TYR A 476 -12.93 -1.11 26.71
N SER A 477 -11.71 -0.80 27.16
CA SER A 477 -11.19 -0.97 28.51
C SER A 477 -10.12 0.09 28.79
N PHE A 478 -9.79 0.33 30.06
CA PHE A 478 -8.76 1.30 30.43
C PHE A 478 -7.34 0.82 30.13
N SER A 479 -7.10 -0.49 30.06
CA SER A 479 -5.79 -1.09 29.79
C SER A 479 -5.78 -1.80 28.45
N GLY A 480 -4.75 -1.57 27.62
CA GLY A 480 -4.63 -2.16 26.28
C GLY A 480 -4.21 -3.63 26.21
N ASN A 481 -4.36 -4.39 27.30
CA ASN A 481 -3.97 -5.80 27.30
C ASN A 481 -5.02 -6.61 26.53
N LEU A 482 -4.57 -7.32 25.48
CA LEU A 482 -5.40 -8.25 24.73
C LEU A 482 -5.78 -9.43 25.63
N ASP A 483 -6.96 -9.34 26.25
CA ASP A 483 -7.55 -10.42 27.03
C ASP A 483 -8.85 -10.88 26.37
N LEU A 484 -8.71 -11.90 25.51
CA LEU A 484 -9.84 -12.48 24.78
C LEU A 484 -10.72 -13.36 25.68
N SER A 485 -10.28 -13.72 26.89
CA SER A 485 -11.03 -14.59 27.81
C SER A 485 -12.22 -13.88 28.45
N GLN A 486 -12.25 -12.55 28.41
CA GLN A 486 -13.32 -11.74 28.98
C GLN A 486 -14.59 -11.70 28.14
N PHE A 487 -14.55 -12.19 26.89
CA PHE A 487 -15.68 -12.11 25.97
C PHE A 487 -16.39 -13.46 25.82
N ASP A 488 -17.65 -13.51 26.27
CA ASP A 488 -18.54 -14.66 26.02
C ASP A 488 -19.53 -14.33 24.89
N PRO A 489 -19.31 -14.77 23.63
CA PRO A 489 -20.16 -14.44 22.49
C PRO A 489 -21.61 -14.96 22.61
N ALA A 490 -21.88 -15.89 23.53
CA ALA A 490 -23.23 -16.36 23.79
C ALA A 490 -24.05 -15.36 24.62
N LYS A 491 -23.39 -14.67 25.57
CA LYS A 491 -24.05 -13.76 26.54
C LYS A 491 -23.82 -12.29 26.25
N GLU A 492 -22.70 -11.94 25.64
CA GLU A 492 -22.24 -10.58 25.50
C GLU A 492 -22.36 -10.08 24.05
N SER A 493 -22.50 -8.76 23.93
CA SER A 493 -22.62 -8.06 22.65
C SER A 493 -21.55 -6.98 22.57
N VAL A 494 -20.73 -7.06 21.52
CA VAL A 494 -19.73 -6.02 21.20
C VAL A 494 -20.40 -4.66 21.05
N GLY A 495 -21.53 -4.59 20.33
CA GLY A 495 -22.29 -3.35 20.17
C GLY A 495 -22.73 -2.74 21.51
N ASN A 496 -23.23 -3.57 22.43
CA ASN A 496 -23.63 -3.10 23.76
C ASN A 496 -22.43 -2.61 24.57
N ARG A 497 -21.30 -3.33 24.55
CA ARG A 497 -20.07 -2.92 25.23
C ARG A 497 -19.57 -1.57 24.73
N LEU A 498 -19.53 -1.40 23.41
CA LEU A 498 -19.16 -0.15 22.75
C LEU A 498 -20.02 1.02 23.25
N ILE A 499 -21.34 0.84 23.28
CA ILE A 499 -22.29 1.88 23.72
C ILE A 499 -22.13 2.15 25.21
N THR A 500 -22.23 1.13 26.06
CA THR A 500 -22.20 1.29 27.52
C THR A 500 -20.89 1.90 28.00
N PHE A 501 -19.74 1.37 27.57
CA PHE A 501 -18.43 1.91 27.96
C PHE A 501 -18.23 3.34 27.47
N SER A 502 -18.74 3.68 26.28
CA SER A 502 -18.67 5.05 25.74
C SER A 502 -19.55 6.04 26.51
N LEU A 503 -20.72 5.61 26.96
CA LEU A 503 -21.61 6.45 27.77
C LEU A 503 -21.07 6.65 29.19
N GLU A 504 -20.43 5.63 29.76
CA GLU A 504 -19.78 5.72 31.07
C GLU A 504 -18.49 6.55 31.03
N ASN A 505 -17.73 6.50 29.93
CA ASN A 505 -16.40 7.10 29.81
C ASN A 505 -16.23 7.98 28.55
N PRO A 506 -17.08 8.99 28.30
CA PRO A 506 -17.14 9.69 27.01
C PRO A 506 -15.87 10.45 26.65
N ALA A 507 -15.22 11.11 27.62
CA ALA A 507 -13.99 11.85 27.38
C ALA A 507 -12.80 10.94 27.05
N PHE A 508 -12.69 9.79 27.73
CA PHE A 508 -11.66 8.80 27.49
C PHE A 508 -11.82 8.17 26.09
N VAL A 509 -13.05 7.78 25.75
CA VAL A 509 -13.36 7.22 24.42
C VAL A 509 -13.11 8.23 23.31
N ALA A 510 -13.60 9.46 23.44
CA ALA A 510 -13.31 10.51 22.46
C ALA A 510 -11.80 10.77 22.34
N GLY A 511 -11.06 10.70 23.45
CA GLY A 511 -9.61 10.84 23.51
C GLY A 511 -8.89 9.80 22.65
N PHE A 512 -9.09 8.51 22.90
CA PHE A 512 -8.40 7.48 22.12
C PHE A 512 -8.87 7.45 20.66
N ILE A 513 -10.18 7.65 20.38
CA ILE A 513 -10.69 7.67 19.00
C ILE A 513 -9.99 8.78 18.21
N THR A 514 -9.91 9.98 18.78
CA THR A 514 -9.23 11.12 18.15
C THR A 514 -7.74 10.85 18.00
N ASN A 515 -7.11 10.23 19.00
CA ASN A 515 -5.68 9.89 18.96
C ASN A 515 -5.36 8.91 17.81
N HIS A 516 -6.07 7.78 17.72
CA HIS A 516 -5.87 6.79 16.66
C HIS A 516 -6.28 7.31 15.27
N PHE A 517 -7.33 8.13 15.19
CA PHE A 517 -7.74 8.81 13.96
C PHE A 517 -6.62 9.70 13.43
N LEU A 518 -6.13 10.63 14.24
CA LEU A 518 -5.05 11.55 13.84
C LEU A 518 -3.75 10.81 13.55
N ASN A 519 -3.45 9.74 14.28
CA ASN A 519 -2.29 8.90 14.01
C ASN A 519 -2.37 8.22 12.63
N THR A 520 -3.57 7.79 12.21
CA THR A 520 -3.79 7.25 10.85
C THR A 520 -3.49 8.30 9.78
N GLU A 521 -3.97 9.53 9.97
CA GLU A 521 -3.74 10.65 9.04
C GLU A 521 -2.27 11.08 8.98
N ILE A 522 -1.61 11.17 10.13
CA ILE A 522 -0.16 11.44 10.22
C ILE A 522 0.63 10.33 9.53
N GLY A 523 0.28 9.07 9.76
CA GLY A 523 0.92 7.93 9.12
C GLY A 523 0.77 7.95 7.59
N GLY A 524 -0.35 8.43 7.06
CA GLY A 524 -0.54 8.65 5.62
C GLY A 524 0.33 9.78 5.07
N LEU A 525 0.47 10.90 5.80
CA LEU A 525 1.37 11.99 5.43
C LEU A 525 2.84 11.55 5.42
N LEU A 526 3.25 10.76 6.42
CA LEU A 526 4.62 10.24 6.56
C LEU A 526 4.95 9.08 5.61
N ALA A 527 4.02 8.68 4.74
CA ALA A 527 4.35 7.89 3.55
C ALA A 527 5.22 8.69 2.55
N LEU A 528 5.19 10.03 2.64
CA LEU A 528 6.14 10.91 1.95
C LEU A 528 7.48 10.94 2.71
N PRO A 529 8.63 10.88 2.02
CA PRO A 529 9.93 10.82 2.67
C PRO A 529 10.25 12.06 3.50
N LEU A 530 10.89 11.86 4.64
CA LEU A 530 11.58 12.92 5.38
C LEU A 530 13.04 13.04 4.94
N ILE A 531 13.70 14.15 5.30
CA ILE A 531 15.15 14.27 5.15
C ILE A 531 15.78 13.49 6.29
N GLU A 532 16.30 12.32 5.94
CA GLU A 532 16.91 11.38 6.87
C GLU A 532 18.17 10.78 6.27
N ARG A 533 18.97 10.12 7.12
CA ARG A 533 20.19 9.45 6.70
C ARG A 533 19.89 8.43 5.58
N PHE A 534 20.62 8.53 4.48
CA PHE A 534 20.58 7.58 3.36
C PHE A 534 21.98 7.02 3.14
N ASP A 535 22.14 5.71 3.36
CA ASP A 535 23.46 5.06 3.39
C ASP A 535 23.94 4.66 2.00
N GLY A 536 23.05 4.28 1.07
CA GLY A 536 23.43 3.92 -0.29
C GLY A 536 22.32 3.18 -1.03
N LEU A 537 22.49 2.95 -2.33
CA LEU A 537 21.53 2.23 -3.17
C LEU A 537 21.50 0.71 -2.90
N PHE A 538 22.60 0.16 -2.39
CA PHE A 538 22.74 -1.26 -2.05
C PHE A 538 22.81 -1.52 -0.55
N GLU A 539 22.73 -0.46 0.26
CA GLU A 539 22.71 -0.56 1.72
C GLU A 539 21.30 -0.89 2.23
N PRO A 540 21.16 -1.49 3.43
CA PRO A 540 19.87 -1.66 4.08
C PRO A 540 19.13 -0.32 4.20
N ILE A 541 17.81 -0.39 4.05
CA ILE A 541 16.96 0.80 4.17
C ILE A 541 16.99 1.32 5.59
N ASN A 542 17.26 2.62 5.75
CA ASN A 542 17.11 3.29 7.04
C ASN A 542 15.61 3.39 7.41
N LEU A 543 15.21 2.65 8.45
CA LEU A 543 13.84 2.58 8.95
C LEU A 543 13.56 3.68 9.99
N TYR A 544 13.89 4.92 9.66
CA TYR A 544 13.82 6.05 10.60
C TYR A 544 12.43 6.23 11.25
N TRP A 545 11.37 5.81 10.56
CA TRP A 545 9.99 5.92 11.05
C TRP A 545 9.68 4.92 12.18
N VAL A 546 10.36 3.77 12.24
CA VAL A 546 10.14 2.73 13.27
C VAL A 546 10.50 3.26 14.66
N THR A 547 11.54 4.07 14.75
CA THR A 547 12.04 4.68 15.99
C THR A 547 11.50 6.08 16.23
N TRP A 548 10.50 6.52 15.47
CA TRP A 548 9.97 7.87 15.57
C TRP A 548 9.21 8.06 16.89
N ASP A 549 9.65 9.04 17.68
CA ASP A 549 9.09 9.37 19.00
C ASP A 549 8.01 10.46 18.94
N GLY A 550 7.66 10.90 17.73
CA GLY A 550 6.71 11.99 17.53
C GLY A 550 7.31 13.39 17.37
N SER A 551 8.63 13.51 17.46
CA SER A 551 9.34 14.77 17.25
C SER A 551 9.85 14.91 15.81
N LEU A 552 9.94 16.13 15.31
CA LEU A 552 10.52 16.41 13.99
C LEU A 552 11.63 17.46 14.16
N GLU A 553 12.74 17.20 13.48
CA GLU A 553 13.78 18.20 13.27
C GLU A 553 13.22 19.43 12.52
N TRP A 554 13.78 20.62 12.78
CA TRP A 554 13.23 21.87 12.24
C TRP A 554 13.16 21.88 10.70
N TYR A 555 14.11 21.25 10.02
CA TYR A 555 14.12 21.14 8.56
C TYR A 555 13.06 20.16 8.06
N ASN A 556 12.77 19.09 8.80
CA ASN A 556 11.68 18.16 8.51
C ASN A 556 10.31 18.80 8.79
N LEU A 557 10.19 19.67 9.79
CA LEU A 557 9.00 20.49 9.99
C LEU A 557 8.74 21.42 8.79
N LEU A 558 9.76 22.12 8.30
CA LEU A 558 9.64 22.94 7.09
C LEU A 558 9.25 22.11 5.85
N LEU A 559 9.83 20.91 5.72
CA LEU A 559 9.48 19.98 4.65
C LEU A 559 8.02 19.52 4.75
N VAL A 560 7.53 19.20 5.94
CA VAL A 560 6.13 18.86 6.17
C VAL A 560 5.21 20.03 5.81
N ILE A 561 5.56 21.26 6.19
CA ILE A 561 4.79 22.46 5.80
C ILE A 561 4.77 22.61 4.26
N LEU A 562 5.88 22.36 3.58
CA LEU A 562 5.94 22.33 2.13
C LEU A 562 5.05 21.22 1.54
N TYR A 563 5.04 20.02 2.12
CA TYR A 563 4.15 18.94 1.72
C TYR A 563 2.69 19.32 1.88
N LEU A 564 2.31 19.93 3.00
CA LEU A 564 0.95 20.44 3.23
C LEU A 564 0.57 21.52 2.22
N ALA A 565 1.49 22.41 1.83
CA ALA A 565 1.25 23.41 0.80
C ALA A 565 0.98 22.77 -0.58
N ILE A 566 1.77 21.77 -0.97
CA ILE A 566 1.58 21.05 -2.24
C ILE A 566 0.28 20.22 -2.21
N LEU A 567 0.00 19.52 -1.10
CA LEU A 567 -1.27 18.82 -0.87
C LEU A 567 -2.46 19.76 -1.01
N ALA A 568 -2.39 20.95 -0.42
CA ALA A 568 -3.43 21.97 -0.52
C ALA A 568 -3.67 22.43 -1.97
N VAL A 569 -2.60 22.58 -2.77
CA VAL A 569 -2.72 22.82 -4.22
C VAL A 569 -3.44 21.67 -4.91
N GLY A 570 -3.13 20.43 -4.50
CA GLY A 570 -3.81 19.22 -4.97
C GLY A 570 -5.32 19.24 -4.69
N PHE A 571 -5.71 19.46 -3.43
CA PHE A 571 -7.11 19.58 -3.01
C PHE A 571 -7.83 20.71 -3.75
N GLY A 572 -7.24 21.91 -3.75
CA GLY A 572 -7.83 23.10 -4.36
C GLY A 572 -8.07 22.92 -5.86
N THR A 573 -7.12 22.30 -6.56
CA THR A 573 -7.22 22.05 -8.01
C THR A 573 -8.23 20.97 -8.34
N ALA A 574 -8.21 19.84 -7.62
CA ALA A 574 -9.17 18.77 -7.81
C ALA A 574 -10.60 19.27 -7.56
N TRP A 575 -10.81 20.02 -6.46
CA TRP A 575 -12.10 20.61 -6.12
C TRP A 575 -12.57 21.64 -7.15
N ARG A 576 -11.68 22.46 -7.73
CA ARG A 576 -12.07 23.37 -8.81
C ARG A 576 -12.50 22.66 -10.09
N ARG A 577 -12.02 21.45 -10.33
CA ARG A 577 -12.36 20.67 -11.52
C ARG A 577 -13.70 19.94 -11.39
N LEU A 578 -13.95 19.28 -10.25
CA LEU A 578 -15.09 18.37 -10.04
C LEU A 578 -15.92 18.68 -8.78
N GLY A 579 -15.67 19.80 -8.10
CA GLY A 579 -16.37 20.21 -6.89
C GLY A 579 -16.19 19.20 -5.74
N TRP A 580 -17.25 18.98 -4.97
CA TRP A 580 -17.29 18.02 -3.86
C TRP A 580 -17.01 16.57 -4.31
N VAL A 581 -17.31 16.21 -5.56
CA VAL A 581 -17.02 14.87 -6.09
C VAL A 581 -15.51 14.60 -6.11
N ALA A 582 -14.70 15.63 -6.29
CA ALA A 582 -13.25 15.49 -6.28
C ALA A 582 -12.69 15.03 -4.93
N LEU A 583 -13.43 15.24 -3.83
CA LEU A 583 -13.01 14.91 -2.47
C LEU A 583 -13.40 13.49 -2.04
N VAL A 584 -13.95 12.66 -2.95
CA VAL A 584 -14.29 11.26 -2.66
C VAL A 584 -13.12 10.47 -2.07
N PRO A 585 -11.87 10.53 -2.61
CA PRO A 585 -10.74 9.84 -1.98
C PRO A 585 -10.48 10.29 -0.54
N LEU A 586 -10.65 11.58 -0.25
CA LEU A 586 -10.49 12.11 1.11
C LEU A 586 -11.61 11.60 2.03
N ALA A 587 -12.88 11.64 1.59
CA ALA A 587 -13.98 11.12 2.38
C ALA A 587 -13.83 9.62 2.70
N LEU A 588 -13.31 8.83 1.75
CA LEU A 588 -13.04 7.41 1.95
C LEU A 588 -11.91 7.17 2.96
N ASN A 589 -10.83 7.94 2.86
CA ASN A 589 -9.74 7.91 3.84
C ASN A 589 -10.22 8.33 5.24
N LEU A 590 -10.88 9.48 5.39
CA LEU A 590 -11.38 9.95 6.69
C LEU A 590 -12.38 8.97 7.32
N GLY A 591 -13.26 8.38 6.52
CA GLY A 591 -14.21 7.38 7.01
C GLY A 591 -13.54 6.08 7.46
N TYR A 592 -12.48 5.64 6.76
CA TYR A 592 -11.68 4.49 7.18
C TYR A 592 -10.83 4.81 8.42
N ALA A 593 -10.23 5.99 8.50
CA ALA A 593 -9.51 6.45 9.69
C ALA A 593 -10.42 6.56 10.92
N ALA A 594 -11.68 6.97 10.73
CA ALA A 594 -12.70 6.93 11.78
C ALA A 594 -13.00 5.49 12.21
N ALA A 595 -13.04 4.54 11.26
CA ALA A 595 -13.21 3.12 11.57
C ALA A 595 -12.07 2.56 12.43
N ASN A 596 -10.83 2.92 12.07
CA ASN A 596 -9.63 2.62 12.83
C ASN A 596 -9.70 3.22 14.24
N GLY A 597 -10.05 4.51 14.35
CA GLY A 597 -10.20 5.20 15.62
C GLY A 597 -11.24 4.56 16.55
N ILE A 598 -12.45 4.28 16.04
CA ILE A 598 -13.51 3.58 16.79
C ILE A 598 -13.05 2.20 17.22
N SER A 599 -12.31 1.49 16.37
CA SER A 599 -11.79 0.16 16.68
C SER A 599 -10.52 0.19 17.55
N ARG A 600 -10.02 1.38 17.93
CA ARG A 600 -8.77 1.59 18.67
C ARG A 600 -7.57 0.89 18.01
N PHE A 601 -7.51 0.95 16.68
CA PHE A 601 -6.37 0.49 15.87
C PHE A 601 -5.76 1.67 15.14
N SER A 602 -4.44 1.79 15.11
CA SER A 602 -3.75 2.72 14.20
C SER A 602 -2.35 2.21 13.85
N SER A 603 -1.74 2.83 12.83
CA SER A 603 -0.37 2.52 12.40
C SER A 603 -0.21 1.09 11.83
N TRP A 604 1.04 0.65 11.58
CA TRP A 604 1.39 -0.63 10.96
C TRP A 604 0.62 -0.87 9.65
N ARG A 605 0.04 -2.06 9.50
CA ARG A 605 -0.79 -2.47 8.37
C ARG A 605 -2.18 -1.82 8.37
N TYR A 606 -2.63 -1.23 9.47
CA TYR A 606 -3.98 -0.67 9.55
C TYR A 606 -4.13 0.63 8.75
N ASN A 607 -3.03 1.33 8.46
CA ASN A 607 -3.03 2.53 7.62
C ASN A 607 -2.97 2.21 6.12
N LEU A 608 -2.41 1.05 5.75
CA LEU A 608 -2.17 0.64 4.35
C LEU A 608 -3.39 0.81 3.42
N PRO A 609 -4.64 0.51 3.85
CA PRO A 609 -5.80 0.66 2.96
C PRO A 609 -6.04 2.09 2.44
N VAL A 610 -5.55 3.11 3.15
CA VAL A 610 -5.87 4.52 2.86
C VAL A 610 -4.69 5.49 2.91
N ASP A 611 -3.47 5.03 3.24
CA ASP A 611 -2.26 5.87 3.29
C ASP A 611 -1.98 6.59 1.95
N TRP A 612 -2.40 5.96 0.85
CA TRP A 612 -2.19 6.44 -0.50
C TRP A 612 -2.87 7.76 -0.83
N VAL A 613 -3.90 8.15 -0.08
CA VAL A 613 -4.67 9.37 -0.36
C VAL A 613 -3.80 10.63 -0.21
N PHE A 614 -2.82 10.62 0.69
CA PHE A 614 -1.90 11.75 0.86
C PHE A 614 -0.98 11.90 -0.35
N TYR A 615 -0.20 10.86 -0.70
CA TYR A 615 0.67 10.96 -1.87
C TYR A 615 -0.13 11.13 -3.18
N PHE A 616 -1.39 10.72 -3.22
CA PHE A 616 -2.33 10.96 -4.32
C PHE A 616 -2.60 12.45 -4.54
N TYR A 617 -3.07 13.18 -3.51
CA TYR A 617 -3.30 14.63 -3.65
C TYR A 617 -1.99 15.41 -3.77
N PHE A 618 -0.92 14.92 -3.14
CA PHE A 618 0.40 15.51 -3.28
C PHE A 618 0.86 15.47 -4.74
N ALA A 619 0.72 14.33 -5.42
CA ALA A 619 1.08 14.20 -6.84
C ALA A 619 0.26 15.13 -7.74
N ILE A 620 -1.04 15.28 -7.47
CA ILE A 620 -1.88 16.26 -8.18
C ILE A 620 -1.33 17.66 -7.98
N GLY A 621 -1.04 18.04 -6.73
CA GLY A 621 -0.46 19.33 -6.39
C GLY A 621 0.90 19.58 -7.02
N ALA A 622 1.78 18.58 -7.02
CA ALA A 622 3.11 18.67 -7.62
C ALA A 622 3.01 18.89 -9.13
N MET A 623 2.15 18.14 -9.83
CA MET A 623 1.93 18.34 -11.27
C MET A 623 1.25 19.67 -11.59
N GLU A 624 0.38 20.17 -10.70
CA GLU A 624 -0.20 21.50 -10.81
C GLU A 624 0.86 22.60 -10.69
N VAL A 625 1.75 22.50 -9.70
CA VAL A 625 2.86 23.46 -9.51
C VAL A 625 3.78 23.45 -10.72
N LEU A 626 4.20 22.27 -11.20
CA LEU A 626 5.08 22.15 -12.36
C LEU A 626 4.39 22.64 -13.66
N GLY A 627 3.11 22.35 -13.83
CA GLY A 627 2.33 22.89 -14.94
C GLY A 627 2.18 24.40 -14.86
N GLY A 628 1.96 24.96 -13.66
CA GLY A 628 1.95 26.39 -13.39
C GLY A 628 3.27 27.07 -13.75
N ILE A 629 4.40 26.45 -13.39
CA ILE A 629 5.74 26.90 -13.81
C ILE A 629 5.84 26.89 -15.34
N ALA A 630 5.39 25.83 -16.01
CA ALA A 630 5.40 25.78 -17.47
C ALA A 630 4.56 26.90 -18.13
N LEU A 631 3.44 27.33 -17.52
CA LEU A 631 2.65 28.48 -18.01
C LEU A 631 3.45 29.79 -17.99
N LEU A 632 4.28 30.00 -16.97
CA LEU A 632 5.13 31.19 -16.88
C LEU A 632 6.14 31.28 -18.04
N PHE A 633 6.53 30.14 -18.62
CA PHE A 633 7.47 30.05 -19.74
C PHE A 633 6.79 29.75 -21.09
N GLY A 634 5.55 30.21 -21.27
CA GLY A 634 4.87 30.26 -22.58
C GLY A 634 4.06 29.02 -22.96
N ALA A 635 3.89 28.05 -22.04
CA ALA A 635 2.91 27.00 -22.24
C ALA A 635 1.47 27.56 -22.15
N LYS A 636 0.52 26.89 -22.80
CA LYS A 636 -0.90 27.27 -22.77
C LYS A 636 -1.66 26.39 -21.80
N SER A 637 -2.53 27.01 -20.99
CA SER A 637 -3.36 26.31 -19.99
C SER A 637 -4.15 25.14 -20.58
N GLU A 638 -4.80 25.38 -21.73
CA GLU A 638 -5.61 24.39 -22.46
C GLU A 638 -4.84 23.15 -22.93
N LYS A 639 -3.51 23.26 -23.08
CA LYS A 639 -2.65 22.15 -23.51
C LYS A 639 -2.13 21.30 -22.35
N LEU A 640 -2.01 21.89 -21.16
CA LEU A 640 -1.44 21.26 -19.97
C LEU A 640 -2.52 20.62 -19.10
N PHE A 641 -3.66 21.28 -19.00
CA PHE A 641 -4.73 20.90 -18.09
C PHE A 641 -6.01 20.60 -18.87
N PRO A 642 -6.71 19.51 -18.54
CA PRO A 642 -8.03 19.28 -19.11
C PRO A 642 -9.02 20.34 -18.63
N ALA A 643 -10.08 20.54 -19.44
CA ALA A 643 -11.16 21.44 -19.10
C ALA A 643 -11.90 20.99 -17.81
N ASN A 644 -12.51 21.97 -17.14
CA ASN A 644 -13.40 21.71 -16.01
C ASN A 644 -14.63 20.94 -16.47
N VAL A 645 -15.13 20.04 -15.63
CA VAL A 645 -16.29 19.22 -15.95
C VAL A 645 -17.53 19.89 -15.37
N GLN A 646 -18.49 20.23 -16.23
CA GLN A 646 -19.82 20.61 -15.77
C GLN A 646 -20.62 19.35 -15.45
N ILE A 647 -21.00 19.19 -14.19
CA ILE A 647 -21.83 18.08 -13.75
C ILE A 647 -23.30 18.48 -13.91
N GLU A 648 -23.97 17.90 -14.90
CA GLU A 648 -25.41 18.05 -15.05
C GLU A 648 -26.15 17.29 -13.95
N SER A 649 -27.11 17.94 -13.27
CA SER A 649 -27.96 17.24 -12.31
C SER A 649 -29.08 16.52 -13.04
N LYS A 650 -29.16 15.19 -12.90
CA LYS A 650 -30.35 14.42 -13.29
C LYS A 650 -31.13 14.02 -12.04
N SER A 651 -32.46 14.08 -12.10
CA SER A 651 -33.34 13.55 -11.06
C SER A 651 -33.57 12.07 -11.32
N ILE A 652 -33.54 11.26 -10.26
CA ILE A 652 -33.89 9.84 -10.33
C ILE A 652 -35.42 9.75 -10.43
N THR A 653 -35.95 9.16 -11.51
CA THR A 653 -37.39 8.92 -11.67
C THR A 653 -37.71 7.43 -11.79
N LEU A 654 -38.87 7.01 -11.25
CA LEU A 654 -39.32 5.60 -11.34
C LEU A 654 -39.59 5.14 -12.78
N ARG A 655 -39.73 6.07 -13.73
CA ARG A 655 -39.83 5.78 -15.17
C ARG A 655 -38.50 5.29 -15.77
N ASP A 656 -37.39 5.41 -15.05
CA ASP A 656 -36.06 4.96 -15.48
C ASP A 656 -35.79 3.47 -15.20
N VAL A 657 -36.75 2.74 -14.61
CA VAL A 657 -36.60 1.31 -14.32
C VAL A 657 -36.60 0.51 -15.61
N ARG A 658 -35.43 0.02 -16.01
CA ARG A 658 -35.22 -0.86 -17.17
C ARG A 658 -34.90 -2.27 -16.70
N PRO A 659 -35.21 -3.32 -17.49
CA PRO A 659 -34.87 -4.71 -17.15
C PRO A 659 -33.37 -4.92 -16.91
N GLN A 660 -32.51 -4.11 -17.54
CA GLN A 660 -31.06 -4.08 -17.32
C GLN A 660 -30.67 -3.79 -15.85
N LEU A 661 -31.51 -3.10 -15.08
CA LEU A 661 -31.25 -2.82 -13.65
C LEU A 661 -31.43 -4.06 -12.79
N ALA A 662 -32.39 -4.93 -13.13
CA ALA A 662 -32.59 -6.21 -12.45
C ALA A 662 -31.36 -7.12 -12.66
N PHE A 663 -30.77 -7.11 -13.87
CA PHE A 663 -29.52 -7.82 -14.14
C PHE A 663 -28.36 -7.31 -13.27
N ILE A 664 -28.24 -6.00 -13.06
CA ILE A 664 -27.20 -5.43 -12.16
C ILE A 664 -27.39 -5.94 -10.74
N ILE A 665 -28.62 -5.88 -10.21
CA ILE A 665 -28.93 -6.35 -8.85
C ILE A 665 -28.63 -7.84 -8.73
N PHE A 666 -29.10 -8.66 -9.69
CA PHE A 666 -28.84 -10.09 -9.71
C PHE A 666 -27.34 -10.41 -9.79
N ALA A 667 -26.57 -9.68 -10.60
CA ALA A 667 -25.13 -9.86 -10.70
C ALA A 667 -24.43 -9.60 -9.36
N PHE A 668 -24.79 -8.53 -8.64
CA PHE A 668 -24.22 -8.27 -7.31
C PHE A 668 -24.67 -9.30 -6.27
N MET A 669 -25.94 -9.70 -6.27
CA MET A 669 -26.44 -10.77 -5.41
C MET A 669 -25.71 -12.09 -5.68
N PHE A 670 -25.47 -12.43 -6.94
CA PHE A 670 -24.74 -13.63 -7.35
C PHE A 670 -23.29 -13.58 -6.85
N VAL A 671 -22.57 -12.48 -7.08
CA VAL A 671 -21.20 -12.32 -6.58
C VAL A 671 -21.15 -12.36 -5.05
N GLY A 672 -22.10 -11.71 -4.38
CA GLY A 672 -22.22 -11.76 -2.92
C GLY A 672 -22.60 -13.14 -2.37
N ALA A 673 -23.22 -13.99 -3.19
CA ALA A 673 -23.51 -15.39 -2.86
C ALA A 673 -22.32 -16.33 -3.10
N ILE A 674 -21.28 -15.92 -3.83
CA ILE A 674 -20.12 -16.77 -4.15
C ILE A 674 -19.54 -17.48 -2.92
N PRO A 675 -19.32 -16.83 -1.76
CA PRO A 675 -18.78 -17.53 -0.60
C PRO A 675 -19.69 -18.63 -0.05
N TRP A 676 -21.01 -18.47 -0.18
CA TRP A 676 -21.94 -19.55 0.17
C TRP A 676 -21.96 -20.63 -0.92
N LEU A 677 -21.99 -20.24 -2.19
CA LEU A 677 -21.98 -21.16 -3.33
C LEU A 677 -20.67 -21.96 -3.46
N ALA A 678 -19.58 -21.48 -2.87
CA ALA A 678 -18.31 -22.19 -2.80
C ALA A 678 -18.38 -23.42 -1.87
N LYS A 679 -19.37 -23.48 -0.96
CA LYS A 679 -19.62 -24.68 -0.15
C LYS A 679 -20.08 -25.84 -1.02
N GLY A 680 -19.59 -27.04 -0.71
CA GLY A 680 -19.85 -28.24 -1.50
C GLY A 680 -19.21 -28.24 -2.88
N PHE A 681 -18.27 -27.32 -3.16
CA PHE A 681 -17.48 -27.36 -4.40
C PHE A 681 -16.63 -28.64 -4.51
N ALA A 682 -16.10 -29.11 -3.37
CA ALA A 682 -15.38 -30.37 -3.27
C ALA A 682 -16.16 -31.35 -2.38
N GLU A 683 -16.10 -32.64 -2.71
CA GLU A 683 -16.62 -33.70 -1.84
C GLU A 683 -15.76 -33.82 -0.57
N PRO A 684 -16.36 -34.17 0.59
CA PRO A 684 -15.61 -34.35 1.83
C PRO A 684 -14.51 -35.41 1.66
N ARG A 685 -13.25 -34.97 1.73
CA ARG A 685 -12.08 -35.82 1.43
C ARG A 685 -11.75 -36.82 2.53
N TYR A 686 -12.05 -36.48 3.79
CA TYR A 686 -11.66 -37.25 4.98
C TYR A 686 -12.90 -37.82 5.67
N THR A 687 -13.29 -39.02 5.28
CA THR A 687 -14.52 -39.71 5.74
C THR A 687 -14.25 -41.12 6.28
N ALA A 688 -12.98 -41.55 6.33
CA ALA A 688 -12.65 -42.91 6.73
C ALA A 688 -13.03 -43.18 8.19
N SER A 689 -13.55 -44.38 8.43
CA SER A 689 -13.87 -44.84 9.78
C SER A 689 -12.59 -45.15 10.57
N GLN A 690 -12.68 -45.16 11.91
CA GLN A 690 -11.56 -45.56 12.77
C GLN A 690 -11.00 -46.95 12.39
N ALA A 691 -11.87 -47.91 12.06
CA ALA A 691 -11.46 -49.24 11.64
C ALA A 691 -10.67 -49.23 10.31
N GLU A 692 -11.08 -48.39 9.36
CA GLU A 692 -10.35 -48.20 8.09
C GLU A 692 -8.99 -47.54 8.33
N LEU A 693 -8.91 -46.55 9.22
CA LEU A 693 -7.64 -45.90 9.58
C LEU A 693 -6.66 -46.87 10.24
N VAL A 694 -7.13 -47.72 11.16
CA VAL A 694 -6.33 -48.80 11.74
C VAL A 694 -5.84 -49.74 10.65
N THR A 695 -6.71 -50.14 9.73
CA THR A 695 -6.35 -51.02 8.60
C THR A 695 -5.26 -50.38 7.72
N LYS A 696 -5.36 -49.08 7.41
CA LYS A 696 -4.34 -48.33 6.65
C LYS A 696 -2.99 -48.30 7.39
N LEU A 697 -2.99 -48.11 8.71
CA LEU A 697 -1.76 -48.14 9.51
C LEU A 697 -1.16 -49.55 9.62
N THR A 698 -1.99 -50.59 9.74
CA THR A 698 -1.51 -51.98 9.71
C THR A 698 -0.87 -52.34 8.37
N ALA A 699 -1.46 -51.88 7.26
CA ALA A 699 -0.84 -52.00 5.94
C ALA A 699 0.50 -51.24 5.83
N SER A 700 0.73 -50.24 6.68
CA SER A 700 1.98 -49.48 6.78
C SER A 700 3.01 -50.11 7.73
N GLY A 701 2.75 -51.32 8.25
CA GLY A 701 3.71 -52.12 9.04
C GLY A 701 3.52 -52.09 10.56
N TYR A 702 2.44 -51.51 11.08
CA TYR A 702 2.13 -51.48 12.52
C TYR A 702 1.24 -52.65 12.95
N ASP A 703 1.45 -53.20 14.15
CA ASP A 703 0.57 -54.24 14.68
C ASP A 703 -0.79 -53.64 15.06
N ALA A 704 -1.87 -54.27 14.57
CA ALA A 704 -3.24 -53.89 14.91
C ALA A 704 -3.49 -53.96 16.42
N VAL A 705 -2.88 -54.92 17.12
CA VAL A 705 -3.05 -55.06 18.58
C VAL A 705 -2.42 -53.88 19.31
N GLU A 706 -1.21 -53.46 18.91
CA GLU A 706 -0.53 -52.29 19.50
C GLU A 706 -1.29 -50.99 19.25
N ILE A 707 -1.83 -50.79 18.05
CA ILE A 707 -2.65 -49.60 17.74
C ILE A 707 -3.91 -49.58 18.62
N GLN A 708 -4.61 -50.71 18.76
CA GLN A 708 -5.82 -50.81 19.58
C GLN A 708 -5.52 -50.60 21.07
N GLN A 709 -4.40 -51.14 21.56
CA GLN A 709 -3.93 -50.89 22.92
C GLN A 709 -3.61 -49.41 23.15
N PHE A 710 -2.94 -48.76 22.19
CA PHE A 710 -2.68 -47.32 22.27
C PHE A 710 -4.00 -46.52 22.31
N LEU A 711 -4.95 -46.84 21.43
CA LEU A 711 -6.26 -46.17 21.35
C LEU A 711 -7.15 -46.41 22.57
N SER A 712 -6.89 -47.46 23.36
CA SER A 712 -7.60 -47.69 24.62
C SER A 712 -7.20 -46.71 25.73
N GLN A 713 -6.09 -45.98 25.56
CA GLN A 713 -5.65 -44.98 26.52
C GLN A 713 -6.54 -43.72 26.44
N PRO A 714 -6.83 -43.08 27.59
CA PRO A 714 -7.73 -41.94 27.63
C PRO A 714 -7.23 -40.76 26.78
N GLY A 715 -8.11 -40.24 25.93
CA GLY A 715 -7.89 -39.01 25.16
C GLY A 715 -6.96 -39.15 23.94
N THR A 716 -6.51 -40.36 23.62
CA THR A 716 -5.76 -40.62 22.38
C THR A 716 -6.59 -40.32 21.14
N ALA A 717 -5.90 -39.95 20.06
CA ALA A 717 -6.53 -39.58 18.79
C ALA A 717 -5.88 -40.34 17.63
N LEU A 718 -6.73 -40.95 16.80
CA LEU A 718 -6.38 -41.41 15.44
C LEU A 718 -7.21 -40.61 14.44
N MET A 719 -6.53 -39.87 13.58
CA MET A 719 -7.17 -38.93 12.66
C MET A 719 -6.51 -38.98 11.29
N GLU A 720 -7.30 -38.83 10.24
CA GLU A 720 -6.81 -38.46 8.91
C GLU A 720 -7.10 -36.98 8.62
N GLY A 721 -6.25 -36.35 7.80
CA GLY A 721 -6.45 -34.97 7.38
C GLY A 721 -5.33 -34.44 6.48
N ARG A 722 -5.45 -33.16 6.09
CA ARG A 722 -4.40 -32.44 5.35
C ARG A 722 -3.42 -31.81 6.32
N LEU A 723 -2.13 -32.12 6.16
CA LEU A 723 -1.05 -31.48 6.90
C LEU A 723 -0.72 -30.11 6.29
N LEU A 724 -0.68 -29.06 7.11
CA LEU A 724 -0.38 -27.68 6.72
C LEU A 724 0.71 -27.06 7.62
N TYR A 725 1.55 -26.24 6.99
CA TYR A 725 2.64 -25.44 7.54
C TYR A 725 3.57 -26.21 8.49
N PRO A 726 4.24 -27.30 8.02
CA PRO A 726 5.26 -27.97 8.80
C PRO A 726 6.45 -27.03 9.02
N ARG A 727 6.82 -26.84 10.29
CA ARG A 727 7.94 -25.99 10.71
C ARG A 727 8.78 -26.72 11.73
N GLN A 728 10.07 -26.86 11.45
CA GLN A 728 11.06 -27.41 12.37
C GLN A 728 11.56 -26.31 13.32
N PHE A 729 11.57 -26.62 14.61
CA PHE A 729 12.14 -25.76 15.65
C PHE A 729 13.18 -26.52 16.46
N GLY A 730 14.31 -25.87 16.69
CA GLY A 730 15.28 -26.31 17.68
C GLY A 730 14.77 -26.13 19.12
N ARG A 731 15.57 -26.61 20.07
CA ARG A 731 15.38 -26.34 21.50
C ARG A 731 15.38 -24.83 21.74
N ASN A 732 14.42 -24.37 22.55
CA ASN A 732 14.18 -22.97 22.92
C ASN A 732 13.88 -22.04 21.73
N LEU A 733 13.45 -22.60 20.59
CA LEU A 733 13.00 -21.83 19.42
C LEU A 733 11.50 -22.00 19.19
N GLY A 734 10.89 -20.96 18.62
CA GLY A 734 9.45 -20.86 18.30
C GLY A 734 9.17 -19.57 17.53
N LEU A 735 7.90 -19.32 17.21
CA LEU A 735 7.48 -18.06 16.59
C LEU A 735 7.13 -17.02 17.67
N ALA A 736 7.27 -15.73 17.33
CA ALA A 736 7.16 -14.62 18.28
C ALA A 736 5.77 -14.46 18.93
N SER A 737 4.71 -14.93 18.28
CA SER A 737 3.33 -14.87 18.82
C SER A 737 2.59 -16.16 18.48
N ALA A 738 2.64 -17.16 19.36
CA ALA A 738 2.08 -18.49 19.11
C ALA A 738 0.61 -18.66 19.49
N HIS A 739 -0.11 -17.60 19.87
CA HIS A 739 -1.55 -17.68 20.09
C HIS A 739 -2.28 -17.35 18.77
N PRO A 740 -3.26 -18.16 18.30
CA PRO A 740 -3.84 -19.36 18.92
C PRO A 740 -3.22 -20.69 18.43
N TRP A 741 -1.97 -20.71 17.97
CA TRP A 741 -1.27 -21.85 17.35
C TRP A 741 -0.15 -22.43 18.23
N PRO A 742 -0.48 -23.16 19.32
CA PRO A 742 0.49 -23.69 20.29
C PRO A 742 1.52 -24.67 19.71
N ALA A 743 1.28 -25.19 18.50
CA ALA A 743 2.25 -25.98 17.74
C ALA A 743 3.57 -25.23 17.50
N TYR A 744 3.52 -23.89 17.44
CA TYR A 744 4.65 -23.03 17.10
C TYR A 744 5.22 -22.25 18.29
N ALA A 745 4.71 -22.47 19.50
CA ALA A 745 5.20 -21.86 20.74
C ALA A 745 6.64 -22.28 21.05
N ILE A 746 7.40 -21.43 21.74
CA ILE A 746 8.77 -21.74 22.20
C ILE A 746 8.72 -22.95 23.16
N ARG A 747 9.60 -23.95 22.96
CA ARG A 747 9.66 -25.15 23.81
C ARG A 747 11.09 -25.61 24.07
N GLU A 748 11.28 -26.33 25.17
CA GLU A 748 12.58 -26.79 25.65
C GLU A 748 13.16 -28.01 24.91
N TYR A 749 12.47 -28.50 23.87
CA TYR A 749 12.88 -29.63 23.06
C TYR A 749 12.68 -29.36 21.55
N PRO A 750 13.48 -30.00 20.68
CA PRO A 750 13.33 -29.88 19.23
C PRO A 750 12.14 -30.68 18.73
N ARG A 751 11.47 -30.15 17.70
CA ARG A 751 10.20 -30.67 17.19
C ARG A 751 9.85 -30.13 15.80
N VAL A 752 8.97 -30.85 15.10
CA VAL A 752 8.18 -30.30 13.99
C VAL A 752 6.82 -29.87 14.54
N GLY A 753 6.45 -28.60 14.37
CA GLY A 753 5.07 -28.12 14.58
C GLY A 753 4.33 -28.09 13.25
N PHE A 754 3.06 -28.49 13.23
CA PHE A 754 2.20 -28.39 12.04
C PHE A 754 0.71 -28.29 12.42
N ILE A 755 -0.11 -27.90 11.46
CA ILE A 755 -1.57 -27.90 11.58
C ILE A 755 -2.12 -29.07 10.77
N LEU A 756 -3.09 -29.79 11.33
CA LEU A 756 -3.88 -30.76 10.57
C LEU A 756 -5.29 -30.21 10.40
N ILE A 757 -5.79 -30.19 9.16
CA ILE A 757 -7.19 -29.84 8.89
C ILE A 757 -7.96 -31.04 8.36
N ASN A 758 -9.15 -31.25 8.92
CA ASN A 758 -10.19 -32.14 8.41
C ASN A 758 -11.55 -31.44 8.59
N ASN A 759 -12.49 -32.01 9.36
CA ASN A 759 -13.69 -31.31 9.83
C ASN A 759 -13.38 -30.24 10.89
N ASN A 760 -12.20 -30.30 11.51
CA ASN A 760 -11.70 -29.32 12.48
C ASN A 760 -10.25 -28.94 12.16
N GLN A 761 -9.74 -27.95 12.89
CA GLN A 761 -8.33 -27.55 12.87
C GLN A 761 -7.66 -28.03 14.16
N TYR A 762 -6.55 -28.76 14.01
CA TYR A 762 -5.79 -29.30 15.14
C TYR A 762 -4.35 -28.83 15.08
N ASN A 763 -3.76 -28.57 16.26
CA ASN A 763 -2.36 -28.21 16.42
C ASN A 763 -1.57 -29.47 16.79
N PHE A 764 -0.59 -29.83 15.98
CA PHE A 764 0.24 -31.01 16.20
C PHE A 764 1.70 -30.65 16.44
N ILE A 765 2.35 -31.46 17.27
CA ILE A 765 3.79 -31.43 17.51
C ILE A 765 4.35 -32.83 17.37
N PHE A 766 5.42 -32.97 16.60
CA PHE A 766 6.18 -34.21 16.47
C PHE A 766 7.57 -33.99 17.09
N PRO A 767 7.84 -34.51 18.30
CA PRO A 767 9.16 -34.39 18.93
C PRO A 767 10.21 -35.13 18.12
N THR A 768 11.26 -34.42 17.69
CA THR A 768 12.38 -35.01 16.94
C THR A 768 13.57 -34.07 16.90
N LYS A 769 14.77 -34.65 16.89
CA LYS A 769 16.02 -33.92 16.63
C LYS A 769 16.36 -33.88 15.13
N GLU A 770 15.79 -34.80 14.36
CA GLU A 770 16.05 -34.92 12.92
C GLU A 770 15.29 -33.86 12.14
N ILE A 771 15.86 -33.42 11.01
CA ILE A 771 15.17 -32.52 10.09
C ILE A 771 14.30 -33.39 9.18
N LEU A 772 13.03 -33.53 9.52
CA LEU A 772 12.06 -34.31 8.77
C LEU A 772 11.29 -33.42 7.81
N ASP A 773 11.30 -33.76 6.53
CA ASP A 773 10.58 -33.03 5.48
C ASP A 773 9.13 -33.52 5.33
N PHE A 774 8.26 -33.04 6.23
CA PHE A 774 6.82 -33.28 6.10
C PHE A 774 6.29 -32.50 4.90
N SER A 775 5.73 -33.21 3.93
CA SER A 775 5.23 -32.61 2.70
C SER A 775 4.02 -31.70 2.98
N GLN A 776 4.14 -30.42 2.62
CA GLN A 776 3.05 -29.45 2.74
C GLN A 776 1.82 -29.88 1.93
N GLY A 777 0.65 -29.85 2.56
CA GLY A 777 -0.63 -30.16 1.94
C GLY A 777 -0.84 -31.65 1.63
N ALA A 778 0.02 -32.53 2.13
CA ALA A 778 -0.15 -33.97 2.02
C ALA A 778 -1.29 -34.49 2.90
N ASP A 779 -1.93 -35.57 2.46
CA ASP A 779 -2.87 -36.33 3.27
C ASP A 779 -2.09 -37.23 4.22
N VAL A 780 -2.40 -37.16 5.51
CA VAL A 780 -1.72 -37.94 6.55
C VAL A 780 -2.69 -38.60 7.51
N ILE A 781 -2.27 -39.73 8.06
CA ILE A 781 -2.90 -40.39 9.20
C ILE A 781 -2.00 -40.17 10.41
N VAL A 782 -2.54 -39.61 11.49
CA VAL A 782 -1.81 -39.28 12.70
C VAL A 782 -2.40 -40.01 13.88
N LEU A 783 -1.54 -40.71 14.62
CA LEU A 783 -1.82 -41.26 15.93
C LEU A 783 -1.15 -40.38 16.99
N ALA A 784 -1.90 -39.88 17.96
CA ALA A 784 -1.40 -38.85 18.88
C ALA A 784 -1.93 -38.94 20.31
N CYS A 785 -1.15 -38.34 21.21
CA CYS A 785 -1.48 -38.11 22.61
C CYS A 785 -2.00 -36.68 22.81
N PRO A 786 -3.03 -36.47 23.64
CA PRO A 786 -3.48 -35.14 24.00
C PRO A 786 -2.50 -34.48 24.98
N GLN A 787 -2.26 -33.18 24.80
CA GLN A 787 -1.40 -32.37 25.66
C GLN A 787 -1.99 -30.97 25.84
N GLY A 788 -3.07 -30.86 26.61
CA GLY A 788 -3.80 -29.61 26.80
C GLY A 788 -4.29 -29.04 25.46
N ASP A 789 -3.67 -27.95 25.00
CA ASP A 789 -4.08 -27.18 23.82
C ASP A 789 -3.52 -27.71 22.47
N PHE A 790 -2.73 -28.79 22.48
CA PHE A 790 -2.16 -29.40 21.28
C PHE A 790 -2.13 -30.94 21.38
N LEU A 791 -1.87 -31.59 20.24
CA LEU A 791 -1.70 -33.04 20.12
C LEU A 791 -0.24 -33.38 19.85
N GLU A 792 0.34 -34.28 20.64
CA GLU A 792 1.68 -34.82 20.41
C GLU A 792 1.58 -36.05 19.50
N ALA A 793 2.07 -35.94 18.27
CA ALA A 793 2.06 -37.01 17.29
C ALA A 793 3.06 -38.12 17.67
N ARG A 794 2.54 -39.33 17.86
CA ARG A 794 3.31 -40.57 18.07
C ARG A 794 3.70 -41.20 16.76
N VAL A 795 2.74 -41.32 15.84
CA VAL A 795 2.94 -41.86 14.49
C VAL A 795 2.32 -40.90 13.49
N ILE A 796 3.04 -40.64 12.39
CA ILE A 796 2.52 -39.93 11.21
C ILE A 796 2.78 -40.81 9.99
N SER A 797 1.72 -41.17 9.27
CA SER A 797 1.78 -41.93 8.02
C SER A 797 1.35 -41.06 6.84
N PHE A 798 2.22 -40.95 5.84
CA PHE A 798 1.95 -40.36 4.52
C PHE A 798 1.50 -41.43 3.50
N GLY A 799 1.29 -42.68 3.96
CA GLY A 799 1.00 -43.84 3.12
C GLY A 799 2.26 -44.53 2.59
N ASP A 800 3.16 -43.80 1.93
CA ASP A 800 4.45 -44.33 1.45
C ASP A 800 5.55 -44.31 2.53
N ARG A 801 5.44 -43.37 3.46
CA ARG A 801 6.41 -43.11 4.52
C ARG A 801 5.73 -42.96 5.88
N THR A 802 6.32 -43.54 6.91
CA THR A 802 5.86 -43.44 8.28
C THR A 802 6.97 -42.92 9.19
N TYR A 803 6.60 -42.08 10.14
CA TYR A 803 7.49 -41.52 11.15
C TYR A 803 6.95 -41.80 12.53
N GLN A 804 7.82 -42.22 13.45
CA GLN A 804 7.46 -42.55 14.81
C GLN A 804 8.35 -41.81 15.81
N SER A 805 7.75 -41.07 16.74
CA SER A 805 8.48 -40.28 17.74
C SER A 805 8.81 -41.08 19.00
N ALA A 806 7.96 -42.06 19.35
CA ALA A 806 8.14 -42.95 20.50
C ALA A 806 7.39 -44.29 20.30
N PRO A 807 7.75 -45.38 21.02
CA PRO A 807 7.03 -46.65 21.00
C PRO A 807 5.55 -46.50 21.36
N LEU A 808 4.66 -47.25 20.70
CA LEU A 808 3.22 -47.27 21.02
C LEU A 808 2.93 -47.85 22.40
N SER A 809 3.86 -48.65 22.94
CA SER A 809 3.79 -49.17 24.32
C SER A 809 3.97 -48.10 25.39
N GLN A 810 4.49 -46.92 25.05
CA GLN A 810 4.66 -45.82 25.98
C GLN A 810 3.33 -45.09 26.16
N THR A 811 2.91 -44.90 27.42
CA THR A 811 1.67 -44.21 27.75
C THR A 811 1.72 -42.73 27.37
N CYS A 812 0.57 -42.18 26.99
CA CYS A 812 0.37 -40.73 26.92
C CYS A 812 0.45 -40.15 28.35
N ASN A 813 1.38 -39.23 28.58
CA ASN A 813 1.58 -38.58 29.89
C ASN A 813 0.69 -37.37 30.08
#